data_AF-A0A0K6GE72-F1
#
_entry.id   AF-A0A0K6GE72-F1
#
_cell.length_a   1.000
_cell.length_b   1.000
_cell.length_c   1.000
_cell.angle_alpha   90.00
_cell.angle_beta   90.00
_cell.angle_gamma   90.00
#
_symmetry.space_group_name_H-M   'P 1'
#
loop_
_entity.id
_entity.type
_entity.pdbx_description
1 polymer ?
#
loop_
_entity_poly.entity_id
_entity_poly.type
_entity_poly.pdbx_seq_one_letter_code
_entity_poly.pdbx_strand_id
1 'polypeptide(L)'
;MVSEKGIKDLPELPPPVALNGIKRPNRLRNALALTAACGLFYLGYTSWNSNSPKQASHVDSLVGVSDGILHRHKNFGFDPKKAEGIFLSVPSPESAISVARVWTEKPHLAGTANDYYSSVQQLEVFRKHLGIKPTKKSLPVFDAGSKDSRQAVLSIPNITEPTAWIDTYYPLLNLPDQRNLEILNEDGSPFWSANVEETPAEGDPAGQWYDTIGAWHGLSKGGDVQGKLVYVGYGRKQDFDELAAAGHNLTGSIALIRYGAVFRGLKVEAAQEAGAVGVLIYSDPRDNGAVTVENGYEYWPNGPALNPDSVQRGSVLFLSKYPGDPGTPGTPAYPNANRTEGTNIPSIPSLPISWANAQVLFKELEGSDSIFSNRKIRLLNKVKNDIAPIWNTMAVIPGHVRDEVVILGNHRDAWVLGASDPTSGTVAMHEITKGLGELLKQGWKPLRTIVMASWDAEEYGLIGSTEWGEDFADWIQKHVVAYLNIDVATAGESFGLAGSPSLAHLLRQAAIDVPHPSDPNRTLWDAKDDVGPFTGPIDEDAFAVQQEAELAHKAATSTGVGPLGSGSDYTVFLQRLGIASSDESFGGTSQSAVYHYHSIWDSQTWMEKYGDPGFVRHVAIAKHLGLVLLRIADSIILPLNTTQYALELETYLELVTGLATKLPDAPNFPELRRAISKTKEASQKLDDRKARAEHRLKRALDKVIHRDNQHTCGHRKFATARTWVKKVFGVHEEKTAYPHKWPGGARVTPRIGRLPAWTEEQREKTKGRHHGEQRRHHNEEHKGIHRLIRAVKEVQAINKKLSTFEQGFLSEEGIKDREWYRHLGVAPGKWLGYGATTLPALTEAITIDKNATLVAHEAGRLTCLLEKLAKNLD
;
A
#
# COMPACT_ATOMS: atom_id res chain seq x y z
N MET A 1 -11.53 13.90 20.13
CA MET A 1 -10.12 14.31 20.00
C MET A 1 -9.43 14.00 21.32
N VAL A 2 -8.20 13.46 21.30
CA VAL A 2 -7.40 13.40 22.54
C VAL A 2 -6.93 14.83 22.77
N SER A 3 -7.38 15.48 23.84
CA SER A 3 -6.96 16.84 24.19
C SER A 3 -5.47 16.86 24.54
N GLU A 4 -4.75 17.96 24.27
CA GLU A 4 -3.35 18.22 24.63
C GLU A 4 -2.93 17.78 26.05
N LYS A 5 -3.88 17.74 27.00
CA LYS A 5 -3.66 17.25 28.37
C LYS A 5 -3.31 15.75 28.48
N GLY A 6 -3.57 14.93 27.46
CA GLY A 6 -3.20 13.52 27.44
C GLY A 6 -1.80 13.22 26.89
N ILE A 7 -1.15 14.21 26.28
CA ILE A 7 0.13 14.06 25.57
C ILE A 7 1.34 14.42 26.47
N LYS A 8 1.14 15.28 27.48
CA LYS A 8 2.20 15.70 28.41
C LYS A 8 2.69 14.63 29.40
N ASP A 9 2.01 13.47 29.46
CA ASP A 9 2.35 12.37 30.36
C ASP A 9 2.91 11.13 29.62
N LEU A 10 3.28 11.26 28.33
CA LEU A 10 3.97 10.17 27.61
C LEU A 10 5.42 10.04 28.12
N PRO A 11 5.90 8.81 28.41
CA PRO A 11 7.25 8.62 28.90
C PRO A 11 8.28 9.12 27.88
N GLU A 12 9.33 9.78 28.35
CA GLU A 12 10.53 10.07 27.56
C GLU A 12 11.04 8.77 26.90
N LEU A 13 11.66 8.92 25.72
CA LEU A 13 12.32 7.84 24.98
C LEU A 13 13.02 6.89 25.97
N PRO A 14 12.79 5.56 25.92
CA PRO A 14 13.62 4.66 26.70
C PRO A 14 15.08 4.93 26.29
N PRO A 15 15.99 5.24 27.23
CA PRO A 15 17.39 5.43 26.89
C PRO A 15 17.88 4.14 26.22
N PRO A 16 18.81 4.23 25.25
CA PRO A 16 19.39 3.05 24.63
C PRO A 16 19.84 2.09 25.73
N VAL A 17 19.38 0.83 25.65
CA VAL A 17 19.63 -0.17 26.68
C VAL A 17 21.14 -0.44 26.72
N ALA A 18 21.82 0.23 27.64
CA ALA A 18 23.11 -0.23 28.12
C ALA A 18 22.88 -1.60 28.77
N LEU A 19 23.40 -2.65 28.14
CA LEU A 19 23.41 -4.01 28.66
C LEU A 19 24.01 -4.01 30.07
N ASN A 20 23.20 -4.08 31.12
CA ASN A 20 23.60 -4.59 32.44
C ASN A 20 22.42 -4.85 33.40
N GLY A 21 22.32 -6.09 33.89
CA GLY A 21 22.03 -6.37 35.31
C GLY A 21 20.58 -6.56 35.75
N ILE A 22 20.10 -7.80 35.72
CA ILE A 22 18.87 -8.28 36.38
C ILE A 22 18.94 -8.10 37.91
N LYS A 23 17.94 -7.46 38.54
CA LYS A 23 17.43 -7.79 39.89
C LYS A 23 15.92 -7.50 40.04
N ARG A 24 15.16 -8.51 40.47
CA ARG A 24 13.84 -8.43 41.16
C ARG A 24 14.08 -8.56 42.69
N PRO A 25 13.09 -8.50 43.61
CA PRO A 25 11.69 -7.99 43.61
C PRO A 25 11.31 -7.15 44.88
N ASN A 26 10.10 -6.55 44.96
CA ASN A 26 9.03 -6.92 45.92
C ASN A 26 7.90 -5.88 46.13
N ARG A 27 6.66 -6.41 45.96
CA ARG A 27 5.43 -6.31 46.79
C ARG A 27 4.89 -4.99 47.37
N LEU A 28 3.58 -4.77 47.12
CA LEU A 28 2.40 -4.55 48.00
C LEU A 28 1.48 -3.51 47.28
N ARG A 29 0.14 -3.42 47.36
CA ARG A 29 -1.00 -4.21 47.90
C ARG A 29 -2.28 -3.42 47.51
N ASN A 30 -3.42 -4.09 47.24
CA ASN A 30 -4.83 -3.71 47.56
C ASN A 30 -5.45 -2.42 46.97
N ALA A 31 -6.76 -2.26 46.71
CA ALA A 31 -7.95 -3.14 46.65
C ALA A 31 -9.20 -2.31 46.21
N LEU A 32 -10.24 -3.01 45.68
CA LEU A 32 -11.71 -2.75 45.78
C LEU A 32 -12.28 -1.45 45.13
N ALA A 33 -13.52 -1.31 44.63
CA ALA A 33 -14.82 -2.01 44.63
C ALA A 33 -15.70 -1.37 43.51
N LEU A 34 -16.42 -2.13 42.66
CA LEU A 34 -17.84 -2.54 42.71
C LEU A 34 -18.94 -1.51 42.30
N THR A 35 -19.60 -1.85 41.18
CA THR A 35 -21.08 -1.93 40.93
C THR A 35 -22.00 -0.76 40.51
N ALA A 36 -22.89 -1.17 39.59
CA ALA A 36 -24.31 -0.83 39.36
C ALA A 36 -24.58 0.11 38.16
N ALA A 37 -25.27 -0.24 37.06
CA ALA A 37 -26.45 -1.07 36.72
C ALA A 37 -27.73 -0.23 36.45
N CYS A 38 -28.23 -0.41 35.23
CA CYS A 38 -29.63 -0.42 34.78
C CYS A 38 -30.40 0.90 34.57
N GLY A 39 -30.95 1.02 33.35
CA GLY A 39 -32.11 1.84 32.99
C GLY A 39 -32.57 1.50 31.57
N LEU A 40 -33.71 0.82 31.45
CA LEU A 40 -34.30 0.23 30.24
C LEU A 40 -35.51 1.06 29.72
N PHE A 41 -35.88 0.80 28.45
CA PHE A 41 -37.17 1.04 27.76
C PHE A 41 -37.48 2.51 27.34
N TYR A 42 -38.03 2.81 26.15
CA TYR A 42 -39.24 2.25 25.53
C TYR A 42 -39.33 2.51 24.00
N LEU A 43 -40.20 1.74 23.33
CA LEU A 43 -40.44 1.55 21.89
C LEU A 43 -41.51 2.48 21.26
N GLY A 44 -41.48 2.56 19.91
CA GLY A 44 -42.66 2.55 19.02
C GLY A 44 -42.72 3.71 18.00
N TYR A 45 -43.23 3.61 16.77
CA TYR A 45 -43.75 2.52 15.92
C TYR A 45 -44.13 3.15 14.55
N THR A 46 -43.65 2.63 13.40
CA THR A 46 -44.28 2.54 12.03
C THR A 46 -44.80 3.81 11.30
N SER A 47 -44.99 3.94 9.96
CA SER A 47 -45.24 3.03 8.83
C SER A 47 -45.13 3.76 7.46
N TRP A 48 -44.80 3.02 6.36
CA TRP A 48 -45.37 3.05 4.96
C TRP A 48 -45.56 4.38 4.16
N ASN A 49 -45.45 4.51 2.83
CA ASN A 49 -45.47 3.62 1.66
C ASN A 49 -45.04 4.40 0.38
N SER A 50 -44.26 3.80 -0.55
CA SER A 50 -44.57 3.49 -1.97
C SER A 50 -44.38 4.52 -3.11
N ASN A 51 -43.71 4.02 -4.16
CA ASN A 51 -43.91 4.20 -5.62
C ASN A 51 -42.85 4.93 -6.45
N SER A 52 -42.20 4.14 -7.33
CA SER A 52 -41.54 4.49 -8.60
C SER A 52 -42.57 4.50 -9.75
N PRO A 53 -42.26 4.91 -11.02
CA PRO A 53 -41.49 4.07 -11.97
C PRO A 53 -40.71 4.75 -13.15
N LYS A 54 -39.60 4.09 -13.54
CA LYS A 54 -39.09 3.66 -14.89
C LYS A 54 -39.08 4.55 -16.16
N GLN A 55 -37.92 4.55 -16.86
CA GLN A 55 -37.59 4.06 -18.24
C GLN A 55 -36.34 4.80 -18.78
N ALA A 56 -35.44 4.36 -19.68
CA ALA A 56 -34.95 3.10 -20.26
C ALA A 56 -33.88 3.48 -21.33
N SER A 57 -32.79 2.72 -21.54
CA SER A 57 -32.27 2.38 -22.90
C SER A 57 -30.97 1.55 -22.87
N HIS A 58 -30.95 0.51 -23.71
CA HIS A 58 -29.92 -0.48 -23.99
C HIS A 58 -28.76 0.06 -24.86
N VAL A 59 -27.50 -0.33 -24.57
CA VAL A 59 -26.54 -1.07 -25.44
C VAL A 59 -25.39 -1.59 -24.54
N ASP A 60 -25.19 -2.91 -24.46
CA ASP A 60 -23.90 -3.62 -24.36
C ASP A 60 -24.07 -5.02 -23.78
N SER A 61 -23.95 -6.02 -24.66
CA SER A 61 -23.98 -7.43 -24.32
C SER A 61 -22.68 -8.05 -24.81
N LEU A 62 -21.74 -8.30 -23.90
CA LEU A 62 -20.76 -9.41 -23.93
C LEU A 62 -19.85 -9.43 -22.68
N VAL A 63 -20.44 -9.18 -21.50
CA VAL A 63 -19.90 -9.62 -20.21
C VAL A 63 -21.10 -10.15 -19.43
N GLY A 64 -21.17 -11.46 -19.23
CA GLY A 64 -22.26 -12.11 -18.52
C GLY A 64 -22.20 -11.80 -17.03
N VAL A 65 -22.61 -10.60 -16.64
CA VAL A 65 -22.83 -10.18 -15.26
C VAL A 65 -24.06 -10.92 -14.72
N SER A 66 -23.89 -11.55 -13.56
CA SER A 66 -24.94 -12.28 -12.85
C SER A 66 -25.96 -11.37 -12.16
N ASP A 67 -26.46 -10.34 -12.85
CA ASP A 67 -27.42 -9.39 -12.26
C ASP A 67 -28.79 -10.04 -11.97
N GLY A 68 -29.10 -11.17 -12.61
CA GLY A 68 -30.36 -11.89 -12.41
C GLY A 68 -30.48 -12.71 -11.11
N ILE A 69 -29.41 -12.87 -10.31
CA ILE A 69 -29.40 -13.79 -9.15
C ILE A 69 -29.38 -13.05 -7.80
N LEU A 70 -29.19 -11.73 -7.78
CA LEU A 70 -29.10 -10.95 -6.53
C LEU A 70 -30.45 -10.64 -5.87
N HIS A 71 -31.59 -10.81 -6.56
CA HIS A 71 -32.89 -10.38 -6.03
C HIS A 71 -33.66 -11.39 -5.15
N ARG A 72 -33.07 -12.53 -4.74
CA ARG A 72 -33.82 -13.57 -3.97
C ARG A 72 -33.23 -14.08 -2.66
N HIS A 73 -32.19 -13.47 -2.10
CA HIS A 73 -31.62 -13.94 -0.84
C HIS A 73 -31.41 -12.80 0.16
N LYS A 74 -32.50 -12.38 0.83
CA LYS A 74 -32.51 -11.26 1.79
C LYS A 74 -31.99 -11.57 3.21
N ASN A 75 -31.52 -12.78 3.50
CA ASN A 75 -31.20 -13.19 4.89
C ASN A 75 -29.85 -13.93 5.02
N PHE A 76 -28.73 -13.33 4.61
CA PHE A 76 -27.39 -13.85 4.94
C PHE A 76 -26.40 -12.73 5.21
N GLY A 77 -25.67 -12.84 6.32
CA GLY A 77 -24.52 -11.97 6.61
C GLY A 77 -24.88 -10.50 6.78
N PHE A 78 -23.88 -9.71 7.14
CA PHE A 78 -23.99 -8.28 6.89
C PHE A 78 -24.05 -8.10 5.36
N ASP A 79 -25.16 -7.59 4.82
CA ASP A 79 -25.34 -7.42 3.38
C ASP A 79 -24.16 -6.64 2.78
N PRO A 80 -23.38 -7.20 1.84
CA PRO A 80 -22.21 -6.53 1.29
C PRO A 80 -22.52 -5.16 0.71
N LYS A 81 -23.68 -4.99 0.05
CA LYS A 81 -24.08 -3.68 -0.49
C LYS A 81 -24.43 -2.69 0.62
N LYS A 82 -24.97 -3.18 1.73
CA LYS A 82 -25.17 -2.39 2.95
C LYS A 82 -23.82 -2.02 3.60
N ALA A 83 -22.83 -2.92 3.61
CA ALA A 83 -21.48 -2.64 4.10
C ALA A 83 -20.81 -1.54 3.29
N GLU A 84 -20.80 -1.69 1.96
CA GLU A 84 -20.29 -0.65 1.05
C GLU A 84 -21.00 0.69 1.31
N GLY A 85 -22.33 0.70 1.38
CA GLY A 85 -23.10 1.92 1.61
C GLY A 85 -22.81 2.60 2.96
N ILE A 86 -22.66 1.83 4.03
CA ILE A 86 -22.28 2.36 5.34
C ILE A 86 -20.86 2.90 5.31
N PHE A 87 -19.91 2.12 4.79
CA PHE A 87 -18.52 2.53 4.72
C PHE A 87 -18.36 3.84 3.93
N LEU A 88 -18.95 3.91 2.73
CA LEU A 88 -18.86 5.07 1.85
C LEU A 88 -19.53 6.34 2.43
N SER A 89 -20.34 6.20 3.48
CA SER A 89 -20.94 7.33 4.19
C SER A 89 -20.06 7.93 5.29
N VAL A 90 -18.95 7.27 5.66
CA VAL A 90 -18.12 7.65 6.81
C VAL A 90 -17.00 8.66 6.47
N PRO A 91 -16.19 8.46 5.41
CA PRO A 91 -15.18 9.46 5.01
C PRO A 91 -15.85 10.80 4.67
N SER A 92 -15.33 11.89 5.25
CA SER A 92 -15.90 13.23 5.12
C SER A 92 -14.81 14.31 5.07
N PRO A 93 -14.99 15.39 4.28
CA PRO A 93 -14.05 16.51 4.21
C PRO A 93 -13.69 17.10 5.57
N GLU A 94 -14.66 17.32 6.44
CA GLU A 94 -14.46 17.97 7.73
C GLU A 94 -13.56 17.12 8.64
N SER A 95 -13.74 15.80 8.59
CA SER A 95 -12.89 14.85 9.31
C SER A 95 -11.49 14.83 8.72
N ALA A 96 -11.36 14.76 7.39
CA ALA A 96 -10.08 14.75 6.70
C ALA A 96 -9.23 16.00 7.01
N ILE A 97 -9.81 17.20 6.91
CA ILE A 97 -9.16 18.47 7.28
C ILE A 97 -8.70 18.47 8.74
N SER A 98 -9.58 18.04 9.65
CA SER A 98 -9.26 18.01 11.08
C SER A 98 -8.12 17.04 11.39
N VAL A 99 -8.03 15.92 10.67
CA VAL A 99 -6.95 14.96 10.84
C VAL A 99 -5.67 15.54 10.25
N ALA A 100 -5.70 16.04 9.02
CA ALA A 100 -4.53 16.59 8.32
C ALA A 100 -3.83 17.69 9.12
N ARG A 101 -4.59 18.64 9.69
CA ARG A 101 -4.05 19.71 10.54
C ARG A 101 -3.28 19.23 11.77
N VAL A 102 -3.67 18.09 12.34
CA VAL A 102 -2.99 17.52 13.52
C VAL A 102 -1.71 16.82 13.10
N TRP A 103 -1.75 16.07 12.00
CA TRP A 103 -0.60 15.32 11.52
C TRP A 103 0.50 16.22 10.92
N THR A 104 0.12 17.35 10.33
CA THR A 104 1.03 18.35 9.77
C THR A 104 1.48 19.43 10.78
N GLU A 105 1.16 19.28 12.07
CA GLU A 105 1.47 20.30 13.08
C GLU A 105 2.99 20.43 13.31
N LYS A 106 3.71 19.30 13.22
CA LYS A 106 5.13 19.21 13.57
C LYS A 106 5.87 18.30 12.59
N PRO A 107 7.17 18.56 12.35
CA PRO A 107 7.98 17.67 11.54
C PRO A 107 8.10 16.28 12.17
N HIS A 108 8.01 15.25 11.34
CA HIS A 108 8.04 13.85 11.79
C HIS A 108 8.99 13.02 10.90
N LEU A 109 10.25 13.45 10.86
CA LEU A 109 11.33 12.71 10.22
C LEU A 109 11.58 11.37 10.92
N ALA A 110 11.80 10.33 10.13
CA ALA A 110 12.03 8.96 10.60
C ALA A 110 13.08 8.88 11.72
N GLY A 111 12.77 8.11 12.75
CA GLY A 111 13.69 7.86 13.88
C GLY A 111 13.85 9.04 14.85
N THR A 112 13.13 10.15 14.63
CA THR A 112 13.09 11.28 15.58
C THR A 112 12.05 11.05 16.68
N ALA A 113 12.13 11.84 17.75
CA ALA A 113 11.14 11.78 18.83
C ALA A 113 9.73 12.12 18.35
N ASN A 114 9.58 13.07 17.41
CA ASN A 114 8.27 13.43 16.86
C ASN A 114 7.67 12.29 16.04
N ASP A 115 8.49 11.59 15.26
CA ASP A 115 8.04 10.41 14.52
C ASP A 115 7.61 9.27 15.47
N TYR A 116 8.34 9.02 16.57
CA TYR A 116 7.86 8.09 17.61
C TYR A 116 6.49 8.51 18.16
N TYR A 117 6.28 9.79 18.44
CA TYR A 117 4.98 10.29 18.90
C TYR A 117 3.89 10.10 17.85
N SER A 118 4.19 10.33 16.58
CA SER A 118 3.29 10.05 15.44
C SER A 118 2.93 8.55 15.37
N SER A 119 3.89 7.65 15.63
CA SER A 119 3.65 6.20 15.72
C SER A 119 2.68 5.85 16.86
N VAL A 120 2.89 6.43 18.05
CA VAL A 120 1.97 6.27 19.20
C VAL A 120 0.59 6.86 18.91
N GLN A 121 0.52 8.00 18.22
CA GLN A 121 -0.74 8.60 17.79
C GLN A 121 -1.50 7.67 16.83
N GLN A 122 -0.81 7.04 15.87
CA GLN A 122 -1.42 6.07 14.97
C GLN A 122 -1.96 4.85 15.74
N LEU A 123 -1.22 4.37 16.73
CA LEU A 123 -1.67 3.27 17.59
C LEU A 123 -2.99 3.62 18.30
N GLU A 124 -3.13 4.86 18.77
CA GLU A 124 -4.36 5.34 19.40
C GLU A 124 -5.51 5.54 18.40
N VAL A 125 -5.23 5.93 17.15
CA VAL A 125 -6.22 5.95 16.06
C VAL A 125 -6.80 4.56 15.85
N PHE A 126 -5.94 3.55 15.70
CA PHE A 126 -6.36 2.15 15.56
C PHE A 126 -7.17 1.68 16.77
N ARG A 127 -6.70 1.96 17.99
CA ARG A 127 -7.41 1.56 19.21
C ARG A 127 -8.79 2.14 19.31
N LYS A 128 -8.89 3.44 19.10
CA LYS A 128 -10.13 4.20 19.24
C LYS A 128 -11.18 3.72 18.25
N HIS A 129 -10.83 3.64 16.97
CA HIS A 129 -11.81 3.37 15.92
C HIS A 129 -12.14 1.88 15.79
N LEU A 130 -11.17 0.99 16.00
CA LEU A 130 -11.38 -0.46 15.94
C LEU A 130 -11.87 -1.07 17.27
N GLY A 131 -12.04 -0.26 18.32
CA GLY A 131 -12.54 -0.71 19.61
C GLY A 131 -11.56 -1.59 20.40
N ILE A 132 -10.25 -1.43 20.16
CA ILE A 132 -9.20 -2.21 20.84
C ILE A 132 -8.99 -1.64 22.24
N LYS A 133 -9.19 -2.48 23.26
CA LYS A 133 -8.99 -2.08 24.65
C LYS A 133 -7.52 -2.17 25.05
N PRO A 134 -6.97 -1.21 25.80
CA PRO A 134 -5.64 -1.33 26.38
C PRO A 134 -5.58 -2.56 27.30
N THR A 135 -4.66 -3.48 27.03
CA THR A 135 -4.53 -4.75 27.78
C THR A 135 -3.52 -4.65 28.94
N LYS A 136 -2.63 -3.65 28.93
CA LYS A 136 -1.57 -3.43 29.93
C LYS A 136 -1.43 -1.94 30.25
N LYS A 137 -0.70 -1.63 31.34
CA LYS A 137 -0.34 -0.25 31.71
C LYS A 137 0.70 0.37 30.76
N SER A 138 1.54 -0.45 30.12
CA SER A 138 2.57 0.00 29.17
C SER A 138 2.09 -0.09 27.72
N LEU A 139 2.64 0.75 26.85
CA LEU A 139 2.43 0.67 25.41
C LEU A 139 2.98 -0.67 24.85
N PRO A 140 2.29 -1.31 23.88
CA PRO A 140 2.71 -2.54 23.22
C PRO A 140 3.75 -2.24 22.14
N VAL A 141 4.91 -1.74 22.56
CA VAL A 141 6.07 -1.51 21.70
C VAL A 141 7.02 -2.68 21.88
N PHE A 142 7.39 -3.34 20.80
CA PHE A 142 8.23 -4.52 20.81
C PHE A 142 9.44 -4.31 19.92
N ASP A 143 10.63 -4.66 20.42
CA ASP A 143 11.79 -4.78 19.54
C ASP A 143 11.55 -5.89 18.52
N ALA A 144 11.84 -5.62 17.25
CA ALA A 144 11.77 -6.60 16.19
C ALA A 144 12.66 -7.82 16.53
N GLY A 145 12.19 -9.02 16.16
CA GLY A 145 12.84 -10.28 16.54
C GLY A 145 12.61 -10.73 17.99
N SER A 146 12.07 -9.87 18.87
CA SER A 146 11.68 -10.29 20.22
C SER A 146 10.54 -11.30 20.19
N LYS A 147 10.39 -12.08 21.27
CA LYS A 147 9.30 -13.04 21.38
C LYS A 147 7.92 -12.39 21.23
N ASP A 148 7.73 -11.20 21.78
CA ASP A 148 6.44 -10.50 21.74
C ASP A 148 6.14 -9.98 20.32
N SER A 149 7.12 -9.38 19.64
CA SER A 149 7.01 -8.96 18.22
C SER A 149 6.68 -10.15 17.31
N ARG A 150 7.49 -11.22 17.38
CA ARG A 150 7.29 -12.44 16.57
C ARG A 150 5.93 -13.08 16.86
N GLN A 151 5.50 -13.11 18.12
CA GLN A 151 4.20 -13.65 18.50
C GLN A 151 3.05 -12.78 17.97
N ALA A 152 3.18 -11.47 17.95
CA ALA A 152 2.15 -10.55 17.46
C ALA A 152 1.78 -10.85 16.00
N VAL A 153 2.76 -11.07 15.13
CA VAL A 153 2.54 -11.41 13.71
C VAL A 153 2.22 -12.89 13.50
N LEU A 154 3.05 -13.81 13.99
CA LEU A 154 2.89 -15.24 13.68
C LEU A 154 1.62 -15.86 14.26
N SER A 155 0.99 -15.21 15.24
CA SER A 155 -0.26 -15.66 15.83
C SER A 155 -1.52 -15.00 15.27
N ILE A 156 -1.42 -14.13 14.26
CA ILE A 156 -2.57 -13.53 13.57
C ILE A 156 -3.64 -14.57 13.18
N PRO A 157 -3.31 -15.78 12.66
CA PRO A 157 -4.32 -16.79 12.36
C PRO A 157 -5.12 -17.29 13.58
N ASN A 158 -4.66 -17.01 14.81
CA ASN A 158 -5.25 -17.48 16.06
C ASN A 158 -6.03 -16.40 16.81
N ILE A 159 -5.85 -15.11 16.51
CA ILE A 159 -6.53 -14.04 17.24
C ILE A 159 -8.03 -14.00 16.91
N THR A 160 -8.83 -13.50 17.86
CA THR A 160 -10.30 -13.49 17.75
C THR A 160 -10.92 -12.11 17.83
N GLU A 161 -10.17 -11.14 18.37
CA GLU A 161 -10.56 -9.75 18.54
C GLU A 161 -9.52 -8.85 17.88
N PRO A 162 -9.86 -7.60 17.52
CA PRO A 162 -8.90 -6.65 16.98
C PRO A 162 -7.73 -6.38 17.95
N THR A 163 -6.53 -6.23 17.41
CA THR A 163 -5.29 -5.98 18.16
C THR A 163 -4.41 -4.96 17.44
N ALA A 164 -3.58 -4.22 18.19
CA ALA A 164 -2.61 -3.29 17.62
C ALA A 164 -1.34 -3.20 18.49
N TRP A 165 -0.19 -2.99 17.85
CA TRP A 165 1.13 -2.89 18.47
C TRP A 165 2.08 -2.04 17.63
N ILE A 166 3.29 -1.81 18.13
CA ILE A 166 4.39 -1.15 17.42
C ILE A 166 5.59 -2.10 17.40
N ASP A 167 6.17 -2.35 16.23
CA ASP A 167 7.43 -3.06 16.07
C ASP A 167 8.57 -2.06 15.85
N THR A 168 9.71 -2.28 16.52
CA THR A 168 10.88 -1.40 16.47
C THR A 168 12.04 -2.06 15.73
N TYR A 169 12.49 -1.48 14.63
CA TYR A 169 13.68 -1.89 13.87
C TYR A 169 14.80 -0.86 14.07
N TYR A 170 16.05 -1.23 13.78
CA TYR A 170 17.25 -0.43 14.04
C TYR A 170 18.13 -0.32 12.77
N PRO A 171 17.67 0.36 11.72
CA PRO A 171 18.43 0.56 10.49
C PRO A 171 19.52 1.62 10.62
N LEU A 172 20.37 1.72 9.60
CA LEU A 172 21.25 2.87 9.39
C LEU A 172 20.43 4.07 8.91
N LEU A 173 20.37 5.10 9.74
CA LEU A 173 19.89 6.43 9.35
C LEU A 173 21.07 7.40 9.34
N ASN A 174 20.91 8.50 8.63
CA ASN A 174 21.80 9.64 8.76
C ASN A 174 21.03 10.94 8.93
N LEU A 175 21.66 11.89 9.60
CA LEU A 175 21.17 13.24 9.78
C LEU A 175 22.25 14.22 9.33
N PRO A 176 21.88 15.40 8.83
CA PRO A 176 22.88 16.37 8.46
C PRO A 176 23.49 17.05 9.69
N ASP A 177 24.73 17.52 9.55
CA ASP A 177 25.46 18.28 10.56
C ASP A 177 25.87 19.64 9.99
N GLN A 178 27.08 19.75 9.43
CA GLN A 178 27.56 20.97 8.79
C GLN A 178 27.41 20.88 7.27
N ARG A 179 26.85 21.91 6.66
CA ARG A 179 26.75 22.03 5.20
C ARG A 179 27.27 23.38 4.76
N ASN A 180 27.97 23.42 3.63
CA ASN A 180 28.36 24.67 3.00
C ASN A 180 28.51 24.48 1.49
N LEU A 181 28.13 25.50 0.74
CA LEU A 181 28.28 25.55 -0.71
C LEU A 181 28.84 26.91 -1.08
N GLU A 182 30.03 26.92 -1.67
CA GLU A 182 30.77 28.16 -1.94
C GLU A 182 31.33 28.19 -3.35
N ILE A 183 31.34 29.36 -3.98
CA ILE A 183 32.21 29.65 -5.12
C ILE A 183 33.52 30.21 -4.55
N LEU A 184 34.66 29.69 -4.97
CA LEU A 184 35.97 30.09 -4.43
C LEU A 184 36.72 31.04 -5.36
N ASN A 185 37.43 32.00 -4.77
CA ASN A 185 38.48 32.76 -5.46
C ASN A 185 39.73 31.89 -5.67
N GLU A 186 40.71 32.37 -6.44
CA GLU A 186 41.98 31.67 -6.69
C GLU A 186 42.79 31.40 -5.41
N ASP A 187 42.66 32.27 -4.41
CA ASP A 187 43.31 32.14 -3.10
C ASP A 187 42.58 31.17 -2.14
N GLY A 188 41.45 30.60 -2.58
CA GLY A 188 40.62 29.69 -1.79
C GLY A 188 39.63 30.36 -0.83
N SER A 189 39.55 31.70 -0.82
CA SER A 189 38.53 32.42 -0.05
C SER A 189 37.15 32.32 -0.72
N PRO A 190 36.04 32.37 0.04
CA PRO A 190 34.71 32.34 -0.54
C PRO A 190 34.41 33.66 -1.29
N PHE A 191 34.14 33.55 -2.58
CA PHE A 191 33.56 34.63 -3.38
C PHE A 191 32.07 34.80 -3.11
N TRP A 192 31.37 33.67 -2.95
CA TRP A 192 29.95 33.59 -2.64
C TRP A 192 29.71 32.35 -1.80
N SER A 193 28.77 32.45 -0.86
CA SER A 193 28.31 31.33 -0.04
C SER A 193 26.79 31.23 -0.16
N ALA A 194 26.28 30.02 -0.39
CA ALA A 194 24.87 29.74 -0.55
C ALA A 194 24.12 29.84 0.79
N ASN A 195 22.85 30.26 0.74
CA ASN A 195 21.93 29.94 1.82
C ASN A 195 21.49 28.48 1.65
N VAL A 196 21.84 27.60 2.59
CA VAL A 196 21.50 26.17 2.56
C VAL A 196 20.28 25.83 3.43
N GLU A 197 19.57 26.86 3.89
CA GLU A 197 18.28 26.75 4.57
C GLU A 197 17.20 27.38 3.67
N GLU A 198 15.98 26.86 3.74
CA GLU A 198 14.84 27.48 3.06
C GLU A 198 14.44 28.76 3.83
N THR A 199 14.02 29.81 3.12
CA THR A 199 13.63 31.08 3.75
C THR A 199 12.18 31.03 4.20
N PRO A 200 11.84 31.31 5.48
CA PRO A 200 10.45 31.39 5.94
C PRO A 200 9.58 32.30 5.07
N ALA A 201 8.42 31.79 4.64
CA ALA A 201 7.43 32.51 3.87
C ALA A 201 6.47 33.26 4.81
N GLU A 202 6.26 34.56 4.59
CA GLU A 202 5.34 35.36 5.40
C GLU A 202 3.91 34.82 5.26
N GLY A 203 3.24 34.58 6.40
CA GLY A 203 1.85 34.12 6.46
C GLY A 203 1.63 32.61 6.38
N ASP A 204 2.68 31.80 6.24
CA ASP A 204 2.60 30.34 6.35
C ASP A 204 3.19 29.85 7.70
N PRO A 205 2.38 29.26 8.61
CA PRO A 205 2.87 28.70 9.86
C PRO A 205 3.97 27.64 9.69
N ALA A 206 4.06 26.99 8.52
CA ALA A 206 5.12 26.02 8.24
C ALA A 206 6.52 26.66 8.31
N GLY A 207 6.63 27.97 8.06
CA GLY A 207 7.89 28.70 8.11
C GLY A 207 8.58 28.68 9.48
N GLN A 208 7.89 28.32 10.57
CA GLN A 208 8.54 28.14 11.89
C GLN A 208 9.48 26.93 11.96
N TRP A 209 9.36 26.00 10.99
CA TRP A 209 10.12 24.74 10.93
C TRP A 209 11.23 24.77 9.87
N TYR A 210 11.57 25.95 9.34
CA TYR A 210 12.48 26.10 8.20
C TYR A 210 13.88 25.51 8.43
N ASP A 211 14.35 25.53 9.68
CA ASP A 211 15.68 25.08 10.11
C ASP A 211 15.69 23.65 10.68
N THR A 212 14.58 22.89 10.54
CA THR A 212 14.46 21.54 11.10
C THR A 212 15.58 20.61 10.63
N ILE A 213 15.84 20.60 9.31
CA ILE A 213 16.91 19.79 8.71
C ILE A 213 17.67 20.49 7.58
N GLY A 214 17.21 21.62 7.04
CA GLY A 214 17.87 22.33 5.93
C GLY A 214 18.05 21.52 4.65
N ALA A 215 18.86 22.02 3.73
CA ALA A 215 19.12 21.38 2.44
C ALA A 215 19.99 20.13 2.61
N TRP A 216 19.42 18.95 2.37
CA TRP A 216 20.14 17.70 2.57
C TRP A 216 19.49 16.52 1.83
N HIS A 217 20.33 15.60 1.37
CA HIS A 217 19.90 14.31 0.82
C HIS A 217 20.14 13.18 1.83
N GLY A 218 19.09 12.42 2.16
CA GLY A 218 19.17 11.19 2.94
C GLY A 218 20.21 10.23 2.35
N LEU A 219 21.00 9.59 3.22
CA LEU A 219 22.07 8.64 2.89
C LEU A 219 23.20 9.17 1.99
N SER A 220 23.26 10.49 1.74
CA SER A 220 24.39 11.14 1.07
C SER A 220 25.69 10.96 1.87
N LYS A 221 26.80 10.77 1.15
CA LYS A 221 28.13 10.59 1.75
C LYS A 221 28.60 11.88 2.42
N GLY A 222 29.23 11.76 3.59
CA GLY A 222 29.96 12.86 4.19
C GLY A 222 31.27 13.18 3.45
N GLY A 223 31.55 14.45 3.16
CA GLY A 223 32.76 14.90 2.48
C GLY A 223 32.92 16.42 2.40
N ASP A 224 34.14 16.87 2.12
CA ASP A 224 34.51 18.25 1.79
C ASP A 224 35.30 18.22 0.49
N VAL A 225 34.64 18.56 -0.61
CA VAL A 225 35.18 18.40 -1.97
C VAL A 225 35.22 19.74 -2.69
N GLN A 226 36.17 19.87 -3.60
CA GLN A 226 36.28 21.03 -4.47
C GLN A 226 36.47 20.58 -5.90
N GLY A 227 35.78 21.22 -6.83
CA GLY A 227 35.84 20.89 -8.25
C GLY A 227 35.31 22.03 -9.11
N LYS A 228 35.56 21.96 -10.41
CA LYS A 228 34.84 22.83 -11.36
C LYS A 228 33.42 22.31 -11.52
N LEU A 229 32.46 23.22 -11.62
CA LEU A 229 31.06 22.90 -11.87
C LEU A 229 30.86 22.49 -13.33
N VAL A 230 30.00 21.52 -13.59
CA VAL A 230 29.53 21.16 -14.93
C VAL A 230 28.02 20.91 -14.87
N TYR A 231 27.28 21.41 -15.86
CA TYR A 231 25.84 21.17 -15.95
C TYR A 231 25.55 19.89 -16.75
N VAL A 232 24.69 19.01 -16.22
CA VAL A 232 24.48 17.65 -16.77
C VAL A 232 23.01 17.34 -17.06
N GLY A 233 22.20 18.34 -17.40
CA GLY A 233 20.81 18.06 -17.78
C GLY A 233 19.99 17.49 -16.62
N TYR A 234 19.28 16.40 -16.90
CA TYR A 234 18.55 15.61 -15.92
C TYR A 234 19.43 14.57 -15.22
N GLY A 235 20.72 14.46 -15.52
CA GLY A 235 21.63 13.49 -14.92
C GLY A 235 21.20 12.04 -15.15
N ARG A 236 20.53 11.77 -16.28
CA ARG A 236 20.30 10.40 -16.76
C ARG A 236 21.65 9.79 -17.08
N LYS A 237 21.78 8.47 -17.01
CA LYS A 237 23.02 7.79 -17.43
C LYS A 237 23.45 8.20 -18.85
N GLN A 238 22.47 8.36 -19.75
CA GLN A 238 22.68 8.86 -21.11
C GLN A 238 23.30 10.26 -21.15
N ASP A 239 22.89 11.19 -20.28
CA ASP A 239 23.42 12.57 -20.26
C ASP A 239 24.95 12.56 -19.97
N PHE A 240 25.40 11.67 -19.09
CA PHE A 240 26.83 11.47 -18.81
C PHE A 240 27.57 10.79 -19.96
N ASP A 241 26.96 9.77 -20.58
CA ASP A 241 27.55 9.06 -21.72
C ASP A 241 27.72 10.00 -22.93
N GLU A 242 26.77 10.92 -23.15
CA GLU A 242 26.84 11.93 -24.21
C GLU A 242 27.96 12.96 -23.97
N LEU A 243 28.13 13.43 -22.73
CA LEU A 243 29.27 14.30 -22.37
C LEU A 243 30.61 13.60 -22.57
N ALA A 244 30.72 12.33 -22.17
CA ALA A 244 31.92 11.54 -22.37
C ALA A 244 32.21 11.31 -23.87
N ALA A 245 31.19 11.02 -24.67
CA ALA A 245 31.30 10.86 -26.12
C ALA A 245 31.70 12.16 -26.84
N ALA A 246 31.29 13.32 -26.31
CA ALA A 246 31.75 14.63 -26.76
C ALA A 246 33.20 14.96 -26.33
N GLY A 247 33.87 14.05 -25.61
CA GLY A 247 35.27 14.18 -25.21
C GLY A 247 35.48 14.92 -23.88
N HIS A 248 34.43 15.13 -23.09
CA HIS A 248 34.53 15.80 -21.80
C HIS A 248 34.92 14.81 -20.69
N ASN A 249 35.93 15.16 -19.89
CA ASN A 249 36.35 14.39 -18.72
C ASN A 249 35.81 15.05 -17.44
N LEU A 250 34.88 14.37 -16.76
CA LEU A 250 34.21 14.86 -15.56
C LEU A 250 34.97 14.50 -14.26
N THR A 251 36.12 13.84 -14.35
CA THR A 251 36.93 13.45 -13.19
C THR A 251 37.29 14.68 -12.35
N GLY A 252 36.90 14.68 -11.07
CA GLY A 252 37.19 15.81 -10.16
C GLY A 252 36.24 17.01 -10.29
N SER A 253 35.18 16.90 -11.08
CA SER A 253 34.15 17.93 -11.23
C SER A 253 33.05 17.82 -10.18
N ILE A 254 32.26 18.88 -10.03
CA ILE A 254 30.99 18.88 -9.30
C ILE A 254 29.87 18.98 -10.34
N ALA A 255 28.95 18.03 -10.34
CA ALA A 255 27.83 18.01 -11.29
C ALA A 255 26.65 18.83 -10.76
N LEU A 256 26.13 19.75 -11.57
CA LEU A 256 24.86 20.46 -11.36
C LEU A 256 23.77 19.79 -12.20
N ILE A 257 22.73 19.29 -11.54
CA ILE A 257 21.73 18.40 -12.15
C ILE A 257 20.31 18.88 -11.83
N ARG A 258 19.40 18.80 -12.79
CA ARG A 258 17.96 19.03 -12.55
C ARG A 258 17.30 17.84 -11.86
N TYR A 259 16.33 18.08 -10.99
CA TYR A 259 15.35 17.08 -10.60
C TYR A 259 14.50 16.60 -11.79
N GLY A 260 13.68 15.56 -11.60
CA GLY A 260 12.83 14.98 -12.67
C GLY A 260 13.51 13.88 -13.49
N ALA A 261 12.75 13.28 -14.42
CA ALA A 261 13.13 12.18 -15.32
C ALA A 261 13.50 10.82 -14.67
N VAL A 262 14.46 10.80 -13.75
CA VAL A 262 14.93 9.58 -13.06
C VAL A 262 15.10 9.84 -11.57
N PHE A 263 15.06 8.77 -10.77
CA PHE A 263 15.24 8.86 -9.33
C PHE A 263 16.59 9.49 -8.93
N ARG A 264 16.58 10.34 -7.90
CA ARG A 264 17.73 11.17 -7.50
C ARG A 264 18.98 10.38 -7.11
N GLY A 265 18.82 9.22 -6.47
CA GLY A 265 19.96 8.35 -6.16
C GLY A 265 20.73 7.89 -7.39
N LEU A 266 20.04 7.68 -8.52
CA LEU A 266 20.65 7.25 -9.77
C LEU A 266 21.41 8.38 -10.48
N LYS A 267 21.00 9.64 -10.27
CA LYS A 267 21.77 10.81 -10.72
C LYS A 267 23.13 10.85 -10.02
N VAL A 268 23.14 10.59 -8.71
CA VAL A 268 24.37 10.52 -7.93
C VAL A 268 25.21 9.30 -8.32
N GLU A 269 24.57 8.15 -8.58
CA GLU A 269 25.24 6.94 -9.07
C GLU A 269 25.93 7.17 -10.43
N ALA A 270 25.23 7.77 -11.39
CA ALA A 270 25.79 8.05 -12.70
C ALA A 270 26.93 9.09 -12.62
N ALA A 271 26.79 10.12 -11.76
CA ALA A 271 27.83 11.12 -11.54
C ALA A 271 29.10 10.52 -10.94
N GLN A 272 29.00 9.63 -9.93
CA GLN A 272 30.18 8.96 -9.37
C GLN A 272 30.85 8.04 -10.39
N GLU A 273 30.07 7.34 -11.24
CA GLU A 273 30.61 6.51 -12.31
C GLU A 273 31.35 7.33 -13.37
N ALA A 274 30.89 8.55 -13.64
CA ALA A 274 31.55 9.51 -14.53
C ALA A 274 32.77 10.21 -13.92
N GLY A 275 33.11 9.94 -12.65
CA GLY A 275 34.26 10.50 -11.94
C GLY A 275 34.03 11.85 -11.26
N ALA A 276 32.79 12.34 -11.21
CA ALA A 276 32.47 13.53 -10.42
C ALA A 276 32.75 13.27 -8.93
N VAL A 277 33.20 14.30 -8.22
CA VAL A 277 33.52 14.23 -6.78
C VAL A 277 32.40 14.78 -5.90
N GLY A 278 31.38 15.40 -6.49
CA GLY A 278 30.21 15.91 -5.76
C GLY A 278 29.04 16.22 -6.69
N VAL A 279 27.84 16.28 -6.13
CA VAL A 279 26.60 16.51 -6.90
C VAL A 279 25.73 17.57 -6.22
N LEU A 280 25.19 18.49 -7.03
CA LEU A 280 24.19 19.46 -6.65
C LEU A 280 22.93 19.20 -7.48
N ILE A 281 21.78 19.07 -6.83
CA ILE A 281 20.50 18.83 -7.51
C ILE A 281 19.53 19.97 -7.21
N TYR A 282 18.85 20.51 -8.22
CA TYR A 282 17.89 21.61 -8.04
C TYR A 282 16.58 21.36 -8.79
N SER A 283 15.50 21.99 -8.31
CA SER A 283 14.20 22.00 -8.98
C SER A 283 14.15 23.15 -9.97
N ASP A 284 14.04 22.83 -11.26
CA ASP A 284 14.02 23.83 -12.33
C ASP A 284 12.58 24.35 -12.55
N PRO A 285 12.36 25.68 -12.59
CA PRO A 285 11.04 26.23 -12.87
C PRO A 285 10.39 25.76 -14.18
N ARG A 286 11.18 25.36 -15.18
CA ARG A 286 10.67 24.84 -16.46
C ARG A 286 9.88 23.55 -16.32
N ASP A 287 10.15 22.77 -15.28
CA ASP A 287 9.51 21.48 -15.05
C ASP A 287 8.10 21.61 -14.46
N ASN A 288 7.69 22.84 -14.11
CA ASN A 288 6.41 23.17 -13.46
C ASN A 288 5.25 23.43 -14.43
N GLY A 289 5.39 22.99 -15.69
CA GLY A 289 4.36 23.15 -16.70
C GLY A 289 4.04 24.63 -16.97
N ALA A 290 2.76 24.97 -16.97
CA ALA A 290 2.26 26.31 -17.20
C ALA A 290 2.45 27.25 -15.98
N VAL A 291 2.79 26.74 -14.80
CA VAL A 291 2.74 27.51 -13.54
C VAL A 291 4.11 28.08 -13.18
N THR A 292 4.50 29.11 -13.94
CA THR A 292 5.79 29.80 -13.81
C THR A 292 5.61 31.31 -13.67
N VAL A 293 6.65 32.01 -13.20
CA VAL A 293 6.63 33.48 -13.11
C VAL A 293 6.66 34.14 -14.48
N GLU A 294 7.28 33.50 -15.47
CA GLU A 294 7.29 33.92 -16.86
C GLU A 294 5.86 33.94 -17.45
N ASN A 295 5.00 33.03 -16.98
CA ASN A 295 3.59 32.98 -17.34
C ASN A 295 2.70 33.90 -16.48
N GLY A 296 3.29 34.72 -15.61
CA GLY A 296 2.59 35.73 -14.81
C GLY A 296 2.06 35.23 -13.47
N TYR A 297 2.44 34.03 -13.01
CA TYR A 297 2.09 33.54 -11.69
C TYR A 297 3.07 34.01 -10.62
N GLU A 298 2.57 34.39 -9.44
CA GLU A 298 3.45 34.77 -8.33
C GLU A 298 4.05 33.54 -7.65
N TYR A 299 5.24 33.72 -7.06
CA TYR A 299 5.87 32.70 -6.22
C TYR A 299 5.03 32.40 -4.98
N TRP A 300 5.05 31.14 -4.53
CA TRP A 300 4.57 30.76 -3.21
C TRP A 300 5.25 31.59 -2.11
N PRO A 301 4.52 32.14 -1.12
CA PRO A 301 3.14 31.83 -0.72
C PRO A 301 2.03 32.68 -1.36
N ASN A 302 2.40 33.66 -2.18
CA ASN A 302 1.46 34.63 -2.75
C ASN A 302 0.79 34.11 -4.02
N GLY A 303 1.44 33.18 -4.72
CA GLY A 303 0.86 32.49 -5.87
C GLY A 303 1.24 31.01 -5.94
N PRO A 304 0.83 30.34 -7.04
CA PRO A 304 0.96 28.90 -7.21
C PRO A 304 2.33 28.46 -7.77
N ALA A 305 3.23 29.39 -8.13
CA ALA A 305 4.52 29.05 -8.70
C ALA A 305 5.53 28.59 -7.64
N LEU A 306 6.55 27.85 -8.07
CA LEU A 306 7.64 27.33 -7.23
C LEU A 306 8.26 28.44 -6.39
N ASN A 307 8.42 28.23 -5.08
CA ASN A 307 9.17 29.19 -4.26
C ASN A 307 10.66 29.07 -4.65
N PRO A 308 11.34 30.17 -5.01
CA PRO A 308 12.72 30.11 -5.51
C PRO A 308 13.73 29.61 -4.47
N ASP A 309 13.39 29.71 -3.18
CA ASP A 309 14.18 29.22 -2.06
C ASP A 309 13.81 27.79 -1.65
N SER A 310 12.82 27.16 -2.29
CA SER A 310 12.40 25.80 -1.94
C SER A 310 13.48 24.78 -2.25
N VAL A 311 13.60 23.78 -1.38
CA VAL A 311 14.57 22.69 -1.52
C VAL A 311 13.84 21.35 -1.43
N GLN A 312 13.90 20.57 -2.51
CA GLN A 312 13.42 19.18 -2.50
C GLN A 312 14.47 18.28 -1.85
N ARG A 313 14.12 17.70 -0.69
CA ARG A 313 14.92 16.68 -0.01
C ARG A 313 14.66 15.30 -0.61
N GLY A 314 15.29 14.27 -0.05
CA GLY A 314 15.09 12.89 -0.49
C GLY A 314 16.32 12.02 -0.27
N SER A 315 16.10 10.72 -0.13
CA SER A 315 17.18 9.75 -0.10
C SER A 315 17.86 9.63 -1.46
N VAL A 316 19.18 9.51 -1.44
CA VAL A 316 20.01 9.19 -2.61
C VAL A 316 20.50 7.74 -2.59
N LEU A 317 19.80 6.85 -1.87
CA LEU A 317 19.97 5.40 -1.97
C LEU A 317 19.95 4.97 -3.45
N PHE A 318 20.70 3.94 -3.82
CA PHE A 318 20.59 3.28 -5.12
C PHE A 318 19.45 2.27 -5.06
N LEU A 319 18.22 2.80 -5.01
CA LEU A 319 16.99 2.02 -4.87
C LEU A 319 16.88 0.88 -5.90
N SER A 320 17.41 1.07 -7.12
CA SER A 320 17.40 0.05 -8.16
C SER A 320 18.29 -1.17 -7.86
N LYS A 321 19.23 -1.09 -6.90
CA LYS A 321 20.00 -2.24 -6.40
C LYS A 321 19.18 -3.02 -5.36
N TYR A 322 18.81 -2.36 -4.27
CA TYR A 322 17.88 -2.88 -3.26
C TYR A 322 17.34 -1.74 -2.38
N PRO A 323 16.08 -1.81 -1.91
CA PRO A 323 15.54 -0.97 -0.85
C PRO A 323 15.90 -1.53 0.53
N GLY A 324 15.44 -0.89 1.61
CA GLY A 324 15.69 -1.36 2.97
C GLY A 324 16.94 -0.76 3.61
N ASP A 325 17.27 -1.23 4.82
CA ASP A 325 18.49 -0.84 5.50
C ASP A 325 19.72 -1.17 4.63
N PRO A 326 20.59 -0.19 4.31
CA PRO A 326 21.83 -0.45 3.59
C PRO A 326 22.68 -1.55 4.25
N GLY A 327 22.63 -1.62 5.58
CA GLY A 327 23.44 -2.51 6.39
C GLY A 327 22.98 -3.97 6.41
N THR A 328 21.68 -4.27 6.21
CA THR A 328 21.13 -5.62 6.42
C THR A 328 20.38 -6.20 5.21
N PRO A 329 20.93 -6.15 3.98
CA PRO A 329 20.20 -6.60 2.79
C PRO A 329 19.74 -8.07 2.91
N GLY A 330 18.42 -8.30 2.84
CA GLY A 330 17.83 -9.64 2.89
C GLY A 330 17.60 -10.19 4.30
N THR A 331 17.88 -9.42 5.35
CA THR A 331 17.67 -9.80 6.75
C THR A 331 17.20 -8.61 7.59
N PRO A 332 16.30 -8.80 8.56
CA PRO A 332 15.78 -7.68 9.32
C PRO A 332 16.83 -6.98 10.20
N ALA A 333 16.77 -5.65 10.25
CA ALA A 333 17.59 -4.75 11.05
C ALA A 333 17.26 -4.80 12.55
N TYR A 334 17.44 -5.97 13.17
CA TYR A 334 17.35 -6.14 14.62
C TYR A 334 18.43 -5.33 15.36
N PRO A 335 18.26 -5.06 16.68
CA PRO A 335 19.27 -4.36 17.48
C PRO A 335 20.68 -4.98 17.36
N ASN A 336 20.75 -6.31 17.28
CA ASN A 336 21.97 -7.10 17.21
C ASN A 336 22.22 -7.73 15.82
N ALA A 337 21.63 -7.19 14.75
CA ALA A 337 21.84 -7.68 13.40
C ALA A 337 23.32 -7.53 12.95
N ASN A 338 23.78 -8.48 12.14
CA ASN A 338 25.06 -8.37 11.45
C ASN A 338 24.90 -7.38 10.30
N ARG A 339 25.79 -6.39 10.20
CA ARG A 339 25.70 -5.31 9.20
C ARG A 339 26.86 -5.36 8.22
N THR A 340 26.58 -5.01 6.97
CA THR A 340 27.55 -4.77 5.91
C THR A 340 27.76 -3.26 5.73
N GLU A 341 28.73 -2.87 4.90
CA GLU A 341 28.97 -1.46 4.55
C GLU A 341 27.87 -0.86 3.66
N GLY A 342 27.01 -1.69 3.07
CA GLY A 342 26.00 -1.29 2.09
C GLY A 342 26.58 -1.01 0.71
N THR A 343 25.99 -1.59 -0.34
CA THR A 343 26.40 -1.36 -1.74
C THR A 343 25.39 -0.50 -2.52
N ASN A 344 24.29 -0.12 -1.86
CA ASN A 344 23.22 0.73 -2.38
C ASN A 344 23.28 2.17 -1.85
N ILE A 345 24.43 2.66 -1.39
CA ILE A 345 24.59 4.06 -0.94
C ILE A 345 25.72 4.77 -1.71
N PRO A 346 25.63 6.11 -1.90
CA PRO A 346 26.66 6.86 -2.61
C PRO A 346 28.04 6.88 -1.95
N SER A 347 29.06 7.01 -2.80
CA SER A 347 30.46 7.20 -2.39
C SER A 347 30.95 8.65 -2.45
N ILE A 348 30.13 9.56 -2.98
CA ILE A 348 30.42 10.99 -3.13
C ILE A 348 29.34 11.85 -2.45
N PRO A 349 29.69 13.04 -1.92
CA PRO A 349 28.72 13.94 -1.30
C PRO A 349 27.76 14.53 -2.32
N SER A 350 26.52 14.72 -1.91
CA SER A 350 25.52 15.47 -2.65
C SER A 350 24.67 16.37 -1.75
N LEU A 351 24.20 17.48 -2.29
CA LEU A 351 23.20 18.37 -1.67
C LEU A 351 22.09 18.72 -2.66
N PRO A 352 20.83 18.80 -2.20
CA PRO A 352 19.82 19.53 -2.94
C PRO A 352 20.06 21.03 -2.74
N ILE A 353 19.71 21.84 -3.73
CA ILE A 353 19.82 23.30 -3.66
C ILE A 353 18.56 23.96 -4.22
N SER A 354 18.29 25.17 -3.76
CA SER A 354 17.19 25.98 -4.26
C SER A 354 17.46 26.50 -5.67
N TRP A 355 16.39 26.87 -6.38
CA TRP A 355 16.50 27.53 -7.68
C TRP A 355 17.31 28.84 -7.58
N ALA A 356 17.10 29.63 -6.53
CA ALA A 356 17.85 30.87 -6.30
C ALA A 356 19.38 30.62 -6.25
N ASN A 357 19.82 29.55 -5.59
CA ASN A 357 21.22 29.15 -5.55
C ASN A 357 21.71 28.65 -6.93
N ALA A 358 20.90 27.84 -7.62
CA ALA A 358 21.23 27.35 -8.95
C ALA A 358 21.45 28.49 -9.96
N GLN A 359 20.66 29.57 -9.89
CA GLN A 359 20.83 30.75 -10.75
C GLN A 359 22.20 31.42 -10.58
N VAL A 360 22.74 31.47 -9.35
CA VAL A 360 24.10 32.00 -9.10
C VAL A 360 25.15 31.10 -9.73
N LEU A 361 24.97 29.78 -9.63
CA LEU A 361 25.87 28.80 -10.24
C LEU A 361 25.80 28.82 -11.78
N PHE A 362 24.64 29.08 -12.38
CA PHE A 362 24.52 29.23 -13.84
C PHE A 362 25.29 30.45 -14.36
N LYS A 363 25.28 31.58 -13.64
CA LYS A 363 26.11 32.75 -14.00
C LYS A 363 27.60 32.43 -14.03
N GLU A 364 28.05 31.51 -13.18
CA GLU A 364 29.43 31.04 -13.16
C GLU A 364 29.77 30.14 -14.37
N LEU A 365 28.78 29.45 -14.94
CA LEU A 365 28.92 28.67 -16.18
C LEU A 365 28.86 29.56 -17.44
N GLU A 366 27.91 30.50 -17.50
CA GLU A 366 27.72 31.43 -18.64
C GLU A 366 28.95 32.31 -18.90
N GLY A 367 29.70 32.64 -17.84
CA GLY A 367 30.95 33.41 -17.94
C GLY A 367 32.17 32.62 -18.40
N SER A 368 32.04 31.31 -18.67
CA SER A 368 33.16 30.43 -19.02
C SER A 368 33.26 30.18 -20.52
N ASP A 369 34.50 30.07 -21.03
CA ASP A 369 34.80 29.64 -22.39
C ASP A 369 34.76 28.10 -22.57
N SER A 370 34.32 27.37 -21.53
CA SER A 370 34.20 25.92 -21.54
C SER A 370 32.88 25.48 -20.89
N ILE A 371 32.53 24.19 -21.00
CA ILE A 371 31.36 23.62 -20.30
C ILE A 371 31.53 23.58 -18.77
N PHE A 372 32.74 23.87 -18.27
CA PHE A 372 33.07 23.91 -16.85
C PHE A 372 33.11 25.35 -16.34
N SER A 373 32.80 25.57 -15.07
CA SER A 373 32.97 26.88 -14.44
C SER A 373 34.40 27.43 -14.52
N ASN A 374 34.53 28.76 -14.46
CA ASN A 374 35.84 29.40 -14.33
C ASN A 374 36.46 29.09 -12.96
N ARG A 375 35.71 29.38 -11.89
CA ARG A 375 36.09 29.16 -10.50
C ARG A 375 35.72 27.76 -10.01
N LYS A 376 36.36 27.35 -8.92
CA LYS A 376 36.03 26.11 -8.22
C LYS A 376 34.83 26.32 -7.30
N ILE A 377 34.02 25.29 -7.17
CA ILE A 377 32.96 25.18 -6.19
C ILE A 377 33.47 24.31 -5.05
N ARG A 378 33.18 24.70 -3.80
CA ARG A 378 33.35 23.86 -2.62
C ARG A 378 32.00 23.31 -2.19
N LEU A 379 31.93 22.01 -2.00
CA LEU A 379 30.77 21.30 -1.45
C LEU A 379 31.20 20.62 -0.15
N LEU A 380 30.72 21.16 0.97
CA LEU A 380 30.86 20.55 2.29
C LEU A 380 29.53 19.93 2.69
N ASN A 381 29.55 18.63 2.96
CA ASN A 381 28.43 17.88 3.53
C ASN A 381 28.98 17.02 4.66
N LYS A 382 28.78 17.40 5.92
CA LYS A 382 29.03 16.53 7.07
C LYS A 382 27.71 15.92 7.50
N VAL A 383 27.72 14.60 7.69
CA VAL A 383 26.55 13.82 8.12
C VAL A 383 26.90 13.01 9.36
N LYS A 384 25.91 12.80 10.22
CA LYS A 384 25.96 11.89 11.35
C LYS A 384 25.21 10.63 10.97
N ASN A 385 25.92 9.52 10.85
CA ASN A 385 25.33 8.21 10.63
C ASN A 385 25.11 7.54 11.98
N ASP A 386 23.93 6.98 12.21
CA ASP A 386 23.61 6.26 13.43
C ASP A 386 22.72 5.04 13.15
N ILE A 387 22.84 4.03 14.00
CA ILE A 387 21.89 2.92 14.04
C ILE A 387 20.77 3.32 15.00
N ALA A 388 19.68 3.81 14.44
CA ALA A 388 18.61 4.47 15.18
C ALA A 388 17.29 3.68 15.09
N PRO A 389 16.45 3.72 16.13
CA PRO A 389 15.16 3.04 16.10
C PRO A 389 14.19 3.68 15.11
N ILE A 390 13.39 2.85 14.45
CA ILE A 390 12.21 3.22 13.67
C ILE A 390 11.02 2.38 14.15
N TRP A 391 9.79 2.85 13.96
CA TRP A 391 8.58 2.32 14.59
C TRP A 391 7.44 2.08 13.60
N ASN A 392 7.26 0.81 13.21
CA ASN A 392 6.12 0.36 12.42
C ASN A 392 4.90 0.13 13.32
N THR A 393 3.80 0.85 13.09
CA THR A 393 2.56 0.66 13.86
C THR A 393 1.59 -0.24 13.12
N MET A 394 1.17 -1.33 13.78
CA MET A 394 0.37 -2.39 13.17
C MET A 394 -1.00 -2.50 13.85
N ALA A 395 -2.03 -2.82 13.07
CA ALA A 395 -3.34 -3.23 13.58
C ALA A 395 -3.93 -4.39 12.79
N VAL A 396 -4.78 -5.19 13.43
CA VAL A 396 -5.38 -6.38 12.83
C VAL A 396 -6.86 -6.45 13.16
N ILE A 397 -7.69 -6.73 12.15
CA ILE A 397 -9.11 -7.07 12.29
C ILE A 397 -9.27 -8.54 11.87
N PRO A 398 -9.54 -9.48 12.79
CA PRO A 398 -9.58 -10.89 12.47
C PRO A 398 -10.83 -11.28 11.67
N GLY A 399 -10.62 -11.96 10.55
CA GLY A 399 -11.67 -12.49 9.69
C GLY A 399 -12.31 -13.79 10.19
N HIS A 400 -13.27 -14.29 9.41
CA HIS A 400 -13.82 -15.64 9.56
C HIS A 400 -12.86 -16.73 9.04
N VAL A 401 -12.20 -16.45 7.93
CA VAL A 401 -11.09 -17.18 7.32
C VAL A 401 -9.80 -16.50 7.79
N ARG A 402 -9.08 -17.18 8.67
CA ARG A 402 -7.92 -16.59 9.37
C ARG A 402 -6.59 -16.81 8.67
N ASP A 403 -6.57 -17.71 7.68
CA ASP A 403 -5.37 -18.04 6.91
C ASP A 403 -5.21 -17.19 5.65
N GLU A 404 -6.17 -16.30 5.36
CA GLU A 404 -6.15 -15.35 4.23
C GLU A 404 -6.14 -13.91 4.81
N VAL A 405 -5.14 -13.12 4.41
CA VAL A 405 -4.89 -11.77 4.95
C VAL A 405 -4.79 -10.76 3.81
N VAL A 406 -5.49 -9.63 3.91
CA VAL A 406 -5.22 -8.45 3.07
C VAL A 406 -4.52 -7.39 3.91
N ILE A 407 -3.48 -6.78 3.36
CA ILE A 407 -2.73 -5.71 4.03
C ILE A 407 -3.10 -4.37 3.39
N LEU A 408 -3.32 -3.35 4.22
CA LEU A 408 -3.41 -1.93 3.83
C LEU A 408 -2.23 -1.19 4.48
N GLY A 409 -1.38 -0.54 3.69
CA GLY A 409 -0.16 0.13 4.14
C GLY A 409 -0.07 1.60 3.73
N ASN A 410 0.62 2.40 4.54
CA ASN A 410 0.98 3.81 4.32
C ASN A 410 2.20 4.11 5.18
N HIS A 411 3.22 4.79 4.67
CA HIS A 411 4.27 5.34 5.53
C HIS A 411 3.82 6.61 6.23
N ARG A 412 4.55 6.97 7.28
CA ARG A 412 4.19 8.06 8.20
C ARG A 412 5.30 9.09 8.34
N ASP A 413 6.55 8.68 8.18
CA ASP A 413 7.68 9.59 8.22
C ASP A 413 7.66 10.55 7.03
N ALA A 414 8.08 11.79 7.25
CA ALA A 414 8.25 12.79 6.21
C ALA A 414 9.56 13.55 6.43
N TRP A 415 10.16 14.11 5.38
CA TRP A 415 11.33 14.98 5.56
C TRP A 415 11.06 16.16 6.49
N VAL A 416 9.89 16.79 6.38
CA VAL A 416 9.47 17.90 7.24
C VAL A 416 8.02 17.66 7.69
N LEU A 417 7.04 18.44 7.21
CA LEU A 417 5.63 18.36 7.62
C LEU A 417 4.82 17.38 6.78
N GLY A 418 5.19 17.21 5.51
CA GLY A 418 4.66 16.15 4.67
C GLY A 418 3.15 16.18 4.48
N ALA A 419 2.54 17.36 4.23
CA ALA A 419 1.09 17.49 4.15
C ALA A 419 0.46 16.63 3.05
N SER A 420 1.13 16.57 1.91
CA SER A 420 0.89 15.60 0.86
C SER A 420 1.63 14.30 1.18
N ASP A 421 2.97 14.34 1.21
CA ASP A 421 3.80 13.15 1.39
C ASP A 421 4.31 13.00 2.84
N PRO A 422 3.79 12.05 3.65
CA PRO A 422 2.71 11.09 3.35
C PRO A 422 1.41 11.37 4.08
N THR A 423 1.28 12.53 4.72
CA THR A 423 0.15 12.79 5.63
C THR A 423 -1.19 12.67 4.92
N SER A 424 -1.26 12.97 3.62
CA SER A 424 -2.49 12.76 2.85
C SER A 424 -2.94 11.29 2.82
N GLY A 425 -2.01 10.34 2.70
CA GLY A 425 -2.27 8.91 2.85
C GLY A 425 -2.58 8.50 4.28
N THR A 426 -1.90 9.08 5.27
CA THR A 426 -2.22 8.86 6.70
C THR A 426 -3.66 9.30 7.02
N VAL A 427 -4.10 10.42 6.44
CA VAL A 427 -5.49 10.91 6.54
C VAL A 427 -6.46 9.93 5.87
N ALA A 428 -6.15 9.43 4.68
CA ALA A 428 -6.97 8.42 4.01
C ALA A 428 -7.07 7.13 4.84
N MET A 429 -5.96 6.64 5.38
CA MET A 429 -5.91 5.48 6.29
C MET A 429 -6.74 5.73 7.56
N HIS A 430 -6.71 6.94 8.11
CA HIS A 430 -7.54 7.31 9.26
C HIS A 430 -9.03 7.17 8.95
N GLU A 431 -9.49 7.72 7.81
CA GLU A 431 -10.89 7.64 7.41
C GLU A 431 -11.32 6.20 7.07
N ILE A 432 -10.44 5.39 6.46
CA ILE A 432 -10.68 3.96 6.26
C ILE A 432 -10.81 3.24 7.60
N THR A 433 -9.91 3.47 8.55
CA THR A 433 -9.96 2.88 9.90
C THR A 433 -11.29 3.20 10.59
N LYS A 434 -11.72 4.46 10.50
CA LYS A 434 -12.99 4.95 11.03
C LYS A 434 -14.19 4.28 10.38
N GLY A 435 -14.18 4.11 9.05
CA GLY A 435 -15.21 3.39 8.29
C GLY A 435 -15.32 1.91 8.68
N LEU A 436 -14.18 1.20 8.76
CA LEU A 436 -14.14 -0.18 9.23
C LEU A 436 -14.63 -0.31 10.68
N GLY A 437 -14.24 0.62 11.54
CA GLY A 437 -14.70 0.71 12.91
C GLY A 437 -16.22 0.85 13.03
N GLU A 438 -16.85 1.63 12.15
CA GLU A 438 -18.31 1.78 12.12
C GLU A 438 -19.01 0.48 11.69
N LEU A 439 -18.46 -0.23 10.70
CA LEU A 439 -18.95 -1.55 10.32
C LEU A 439 -18.86 -2.54 11.49
N LEU A 440 -17.72 -2.60 12.19
CA LEU A 440 -17.52 -3.49 13.35
C LEU A 440 -18.56 -3.24 14.45
N LYS A 441 -18.89 -1.97 14.75
CA LYS A 441 -19.93 -1.62 15.73
C LYS A 441 -21.32 -2.14 15.33
N GLN A 442 -21.59 -2.21 14.04
CA GLN A 442 -22.85 -2.74 13.49
C GLN A 442 -22.84 -4.28 13.35
N GLY A 443 -21.80 -4.95 13.84
CA GLY A 443 -21.69 -6.40 13.84
C GLY A 443 -21.13 -7.00 12.55
N TRP A 444 -20.60 -6.17 11.65
CA TRP A 444 -19.81 -6.68 10.52
C TRP A 444 -18.55 -7.37 11.03
N LYS A 445 -18.15 -8.43 10.34
CA LYS A 445 -16.88 -9.10 10.52
C LYS A 445 -16.42 -9.56 9.14
N PRO A 446 -15.19 -9.22 8.72
CA PRO A 446 -14.74 -9.56 7.38
C PRO A 446 -14.61 -11.08 7.19
N LEU A 447 -14.74 -11.55 5.95
CA LEU A 447 -14.38 -12.96 5.67
C LEU A 447 -12.90 -13.18 5.87
N ARG A 448 -12.02 -12.32 5.36
CA ARG A 448 -10.57 -12.41 5.52
C ARG A 448 -10.07 -11.53 6.65
N THR A 449 -8.88 -11.83 7.16
CA THR A 449 -8.23 -10.93 8.11
C THR A 449 -7.72 -9.69 7.39
N ILE A 450 -7.89 -8.53 8.01
CA ILE A 450 -7.30 -7.26 7.53
C ILE A 450 -6.14 -6.92 8.46
N VAL A 451 -4.98 -6.61 7.88
CA VAL A 451 -3.85 -6.00 8.59
C VAL A 451 -3.69 -4.58 8.07
N MET A 452 -3.51 -3.62 8.96
CA MET A 452 -3.20 -2.24 8.64
C MET A 452 -1.81 -1.92 9.17
N ALA A 453 -0.98 -1.29 8.35
CA ALA A 453 0.42 -1.01 8.67
C ALA A 453 0.75 0.46 8.40
N SER A 454 1.24 1.15 9.42
CA SER A 454 1.84 2.47 9.31
C SER A 454 3.35 2.31 9.36
N TRP A 455 3.98 2.44 8.20
CA TRP A 455 5.41 2.25 7.99
C TRP A 455 6.20 3.49 8.42
N ASP A 456 7.48 3.29 8.67
CA ASP A 456 8.45 4.31 9.06
C ASP A 456 9.72 4.17 8.22
N ALA A 457 10.53 5.22 8.14
CA ALA A 457 11.72 5.33 7.30
C ALA A 457 11.50 4.94 5.84
N GLU A 458 10.32 5.20 5.28
CA GLU A 458 10.09 5.07 3.84
C GLU A 458 10.97 6.06 3.08
N GLU A 459 11.08 7.28 3.59
CA GLU A 459 11.76 8.39 2.91
C GLU A 459 13.26 8.13 2.73
N TYR A 460 13.82 7.30 3.61
CA TYR A 460 15.21 6.84 3.54
C TYR A 460 15.45 5.74 2.51
N GLY A 461 14.40 5.05 2.05
CA GLY A 461 14.48 3.99 1.04
C GLY A 461 13.62 2.77 1.36
N LEU A 462 12.36 2.98 1.73
CA LEU A 462 11.37 1.94 2.03
C LEU A 462 11.77 1.05 3.22
N ILE A 463 12.46 1.62 4.21
CA ILE A 463 13.15 0.81 5.23
C ILE A 463 12.15 0.05 6.08
N GLY A 464 11.19 0.71 6.73
CA GLY A 464 10.29 0.04 7.67
C GLY A 464 9.46 -1.08 7.05
N SER A 465 8.89 -0.88 5.86
CA SER A 465 8.16 -1.93 5.16
C SER A 465 9.08 -3.06 4.71
N THR A 466 10.29 -2.74 4.21
CA THR A 466 11.26 -3.74 3.75
C THR A 466 11.74 -4.61 4.89
N GLU A 467 12.14 -4.02 6.03
CA GLU A 467 12.59 -4.78 7.20
C GLU A 467 11.50 -5.72 7.72
N TRP A 468 10.24 -5.26 7.75
CA TRP A 468 9.11 -6.09 8.16
C TRP A 468 8.83 -7.22 7.15
N GLY A 469 8.93 -6.92 5.86
CA GLY A 469 8.80 -7.89 4.78
C GLY A 469 9.86 -8.98 4.82
N GLU A 470 11.09 -8.64 5.19
CA GLU A 470 12.20 -9.60 5.37
C GLU A 470 12.06 -10.41 6.67
N ASP A 471 11.59 -9.79 7.75
CA ASP A 471 11.33 -10.46 9.04
C ASP A 471 10.26 -11.56 8.90
N PHE A 472 9.20 -11.28 8.13
CA PHE A 472 8.01 -12.14 8.05
C PHE A 472 7.75 -12.74 6.66
N ALA A 473 8.76 -12.82 5.79
CA ALA A 473 8.65 -13.30 4.40
C ALA A 473 7.81 -14.60 4.26
N ASP A 474 8.16 -15.64 5.01
CA ASP A 474 7.45 -16.93 4.99
C ASP A 474 5.96 -16.80 5.37
N TRP A 475 5.67 -15.97 6.37
CA TRP A 475 4.30 -15.75 6.82
C TRP A 475 3.51 -14.97 5.78
N ILE A 476 4.11 -13.94 5.19
CA ILE A 476 3.51 -13.11 4.15
C ILE A 476 3.17 -13.96 2.92
N GLN A 477 4.14 -14.68 2.35
CA GLN A 477 3.92 -15.53 1.18
C GLN A 477 2.88 -16.64 1.42
N LYS A 478 2.76 -17.09 2.66
CA LYS A 478 1.78 -18.12 3.03
C LYS A 478 0.35 -17.57 3.14
N HIS A 479 0.17 -16.40 3.74
CA HIS A 479 -1.12 -15.91 4.22
C HIS A 479 -1.66 -14.68 3.49
N VAL A 480 -0.81 -13.82 2.95
CA VAL A 480 -1.23 -12.55 2.36
C VAL A 480 -1.74 -12.76 0.94
N VAL A 481 -2.93 -12.23 0.65
CA VAL A 481 -3.61 -12.37 -0.65
C VAL A 481 -3.44 -11.14 -1.53
N ALA A 482 -3.25 -9.96 -0.92
CA ALA A 482 -2.97 -8.70 -1.61
C ALA A 482 -2.40 -7.67 -0.61
N TYR A 483 -1.60 -6.74 -1.13
CA TYR A 483 -1.12 -5.55 -0.42
C TYR A 483 -1.68 -4.30 -1.11
N LEU A 484 -2.38 -3.44 -0.38
CA LEU A 484 -2.95 -2.21 -0.89
C LEU A 484 -2.16 -1.04 -0.30
N ASN A 485 -1.45 -0.30 -1.13
CA ASN A 485 -0.67 0.86 -0.72
C ASN A 485 -1.51 2.13 -0.80
N ILE A 486 -1.24 3.06 0.11
CA ILE A 486 -1.52 4.48 -0.09
C ILE A 486 -0.39 5.29 0.50
N ASP A 487 0.22 6.12 -0.32
CA ASP A 487 1.35 6.98 0.04
C ASP A 487 0.86 8.44 0.02
N VAL A 488 1.05 9.13 -1.09
CA VAL A 488 0.40 10.39 -1.41
C VAL A 488 -1.02 10.11 -1.89
N ALA A 489 -2.03 10.41 -1.07
CA ALA A 489 -3.42 10.41 -1.53
C ALA A 489 -3.70 11.55 -2.50
N THR A 490 -3.14 12.74 -2.28
CA THR A 490 -3.33 13.86 -3.21
C THR A 490 -2.26 14.94 -3.12
N ALA A 491 -1.81 15.38 -4.28
CA ALA A 491 -0.97 16.55 -4.53
C ALA A 491 -1.48 17.36 -5.74
N GLY A 492 -2.71 17.11 -6.21
CA GLY A 492 -3.24 17.69 -7.43
C GLY A 492 -4.59 17.09 -7.85
N GLU A 493 -4.94 17.21 -9.13
CA GLU A 493 -6.29 16.95 -9.65
C GLU A 493 -6.45 15.64 -10.42
N SER A 494 -5.39 15.11 -11.03
CA SER A 494 -5.48 13.94 -11.91
C SER A 494 -5.37 12.64 -11.13
N PHE A 495 -6.38 11.76 -11.24
CA PHE A 495 -6.37 10.46 -10.57
C PHE A 495 -5.48 9.44 -11.30
N GLY A 496 -4.49 8.92 -10.60
CA GLY A 496 -3.57 7.86 -11.05
C GLY A 496 -3.81 6.56 -10.29
N LEU A 497 -3.68 5.44 -11.00
CA LEU A 497 -3.85 4.10 -10.44
C LEU A 497 -2.81 3.14 -11.04
N ALA A 498 -2.10 2.44 -10.16
CA ALA A 498 -1.14 1.41 -10.54
C ALA A 498 -1.37 0.12 -9.74
N GLY A 499 -1.00 -1.02 -10.30
CA GLY A 499 -1.13 -2.29 -9.61
C GLY A 499 -0.75 -3.51 -10.44
N SER A 500 -0.69 -4.65 -9.77
CA SER A 500 -0.61 -5.95 -10.44
C SER A 500 -1.80 -6.11 -11.40
N PRO A 501 -1.58 -6.59 -12.65
CA PRO A 501 -2.65 -6.85 -13.61
C PRO A 501 -3.82 -7.71 -13.09
N SER A 502 -3.56 -8.57 -12.10
CA SER A 502 -4.56 -9.39 -11.43
C SER A 502 -5.58 -8.57 -10.62
N LEU A 503 -5.22 -7.36 -10.17
CA LEU A 503 -6.07 -6.42 -9.43
C LEU A 503 -6.74 -5.36 -10.33
N ALA A 504 -6.21 -5.13 -11.53
CA ALA A 504 -6.58 -3.99 -12.39
C ALA A 504 -8.09 -3.81 -12.60
N HIS A 505 -8.83 -4.89 -12.86
CA HIS A 505 -10.30 -4.83 -13.04
C HIS A 505 -11.02 -4.43 -11.76
N LEU A 506 -10.60 -4.94 -10.60
CA LEU A 506 -11.21 -4.58 -9.32
C LEU A 506 -10.99 -3.10 -9.02
N LEU A 507 -9.74 -2.64 -9.16
CA LEU A 507 -9.36 -1.26 -8.89
C LEU A 507 -10.16 -0.32 -9.80
N ARG A 508 -10.11 -0.53 -11.12
CA ARG A 508 -10.86 0.27 -12.09
C ARG A 508 -12.37 0.27 -11.81
N GLN A 509 -12.96 -0.90 -11.54
CA GLN A 509 -14.39 -0.97 -11.29
C GLN A 509 -14.78 -0.26 -9.98
N ALA A 510 -13.97 -0.36 -8.93
CA ALA A 510 -14.21 0.40 -7.71
C ALA A 510 -14.15 1.91 -7.96
N ALA A 511 -13.23 2.40 -8.81
CA ALA A 511 -13.16 3.81 -9.19
C ALA A 511 -14.39 4.27 -9.99
N ILE A 512 -14.94 3.41 -10.85
CA ILE A 512 -16.21 3.68 -11.57
C ILE A 512 -17.39 3.76 -10.60
N ASP A 513 -17.37 2.96 -9.53
CA ASP A 513 -18.47 2.90 -8.56
C ASP A 513 -18.44 4.04 -7.52
N VAL A 514 -17.36 4.82 -7.47
CA VAL A 514 -17.21 5.99 -6.61
C VAL A 514 -17.50 7.26 -7.41
N PRO A 515 -18.35 8.19 -6.91
CA PRO A 515 -18.58 9.47 -7.58
C PRO A 515 -17.29 10.29 -7.69
N HIS A 516 -17.17 11.07 -8.76
CA HIS A 516 -16.09 12.04 -8.90
C HIS A 516 -16.10 13.03 -7.71
N PRO A 517 -14.93 13.45 -7.19
CA PRO A 517 -14.85 14.31 -6.01
C PRO A 517 -15.51 15.68 -6.20
N SER A 518 -15.50 16.21 -7.43
CA SER A 518 -15.94 17.58 -7.74
C SER A 518 -17.06 17.69 -8.78
N ASP A 519 -17.47 16.59 -9.42
CA ASP A 519 -18.49 16.61 -10.50
C ASP A 519 -19.49 15.45 -10.32
N PRO A 520 -20.73 15.69 -9.88
CA PRO A 520 -21.68 14.63 -9.59
C PRO A 520 -22.11 13.79 -10.82
N ASN A 521 -21.80 14.23 -12.04
CA ASN A 521 -22.14 13.49 -13.27
C ASN A 521 -21.01 12.57 -13.75
N ARG A 522 -19.84 12.61 -13.10
CA ARG A 522 -18.66 11.82 -13.43
C ARG A 522 -18.36 10.83 -12.31
N THR A 523 -17.56 9.82 -12.62
CA THR A 523 -17.01 8.85 -11.68
C THR A 523 -15.60 9.24 -11.27
N LEU A 524 -15.08 8.68 -10.18
CA LEU A 524 -13.67 8.87 -9.80
C LEU A 524 -12.73 8.43 -10.92
N TRP A 525 -13.08 7.37 -11.66
CA TRP A 525 -12.29 6.93 -12.82
C TRP A 525 -12.11 8.01 -13.89
N ASP A 526 -13.10 8.89 -14.07
CA ASP A 526 -13.01 9.97 -15.04
C ASP A 526 -12.05 11.09 -14.59
N ALA A 527 -11.72 11.17 -13.30
CA ALA A 527 -10.81 12.17 -12.75
C ALA A 527 -9.36 12.01 -13.23
N LYS A 528 -9.02 10.87 -13.86
CA LYS A 528 -7.72 10.70 -14.52
C LYS A 528 -7.47 11.73 -15.63
N ASP A 529 -8.55 12.26 -16.21
CA ASP A 529 -8.50 13.27 -17.28
C ASP A 529 -8.67 14.71 -16.74
N ASP A 530 -8.74 14.89 -15.42
CA ASP A 530 -8.76 16.24 -14.82
C ASP A 530 -7.42 16.94 -15.01
N VAL A 531 -7.49 18.26 -15.17
CA VAL A 531 -6.33 19.15 -15.27
C VAL A 531 -6.50 20.31 -14.30
N GLY A 532 -5.39 20.85 -13.82
CA GLY A 532 -5.43 22.04 -12.99
C GLY A 532 -5.93 23.28 -13.74
N PRO A 533 -6.26 24.36 -13.01
CA PRO A 533 -6.91 25.54 -13.57
C PRO A 533 -5.96 26.56 -14.22
N PHE A 534 -4.64 26.32 -14.19
CA PHE A 534 -3.64 27.28 -14.62
C PHE A 534 -3.27 27.08 -16.10
N THR A 535 -2.94 28.16 -16.80
CA THR A 535 -2.74 28.15 -18.26
C THR A 535 -1.51 28.94 -18.65
N GLY A 536 -0.81 28.51 -19.69
CA GLY A 536 0.40 29.16 -20.15
C GLY A 536 1.18 28.22 -21.09
N PRO A 537 2.16 28.74 -21.84
CA PRO A 537 3.10 27.91 -22.56
C PRO A 537 3.88 27.00 -21.60
N ILE A 538 4.20 25.80 -22.08
CA ILE A 538 5.02 24.80 -21.37
C ILE A 538 6.35 24.69 -22.10
N ASP A 539 7.45 24.58 -21.35
CA ASP A 539 8.79 24.37 -21.90
C ASP A 539 8.86 23.06 -22.70
N GLU A 540 9.50 23.09 -23.88
CA GLU A 540 9.53 21.97 -24.82
C GLU A 540 10.25 20.75 -24.24
N ASP A 541 11.36 20.95 -23.53
CA ASP A 541 12.14 19.86 -22.93
C ASP A 541 11.35 19.23 -21.79
N ALA A 542 10.78 20.06 -20.90
CA ALA A 542 9.94 19.58 -19.80
C ALA A 542 8.71 18.82 -20.32
N PHE A 543 8.06 19.33 -21.37
CA PHE A 543 6.94 18.66 -22.02
C PHE A 543 7.33 17.30 -22.60
N ALA A 544 8.50 17.19 -23.25
CA ALA A 544 8.99 15.92 -23.78
C ALA A 544 9.20 14.88 -22.68
N VAL A 545 9.78 15.27 -21.53
CA VAL A 545 9.95 14.38 -20.37
C VAL A 545 8.61 13.94 -19.77
N GLN A 546 7.66 14.88 -19.62
CA GLN A 546 6.32 14.56 -19.13
C GLN A 546 5.59 13.61 -20.08
N GLN A 547 5.69 13.86 -21.40
CA GLN A 547 5.08 13.00 -22.42
C GLN A 547 5.69 11.59 -22.42
N GLU A 548 7.00 11.47 -22.23
CA GLU A 548 7.69 10.17 -22.10
C GLU A 548 7.13 9.37 -20.91
N ALA A 549 6.97 10.02 -19.75
CA ALA A 549 6.40 9.40 -18.55
C ALA A 549 4.91 9.00 -18.75
N GLU A 550 4.11 9.88 -19.36
CA GLU A 550 2.72 9.58 -19.68
C GLU A 550 2.57 8.45 -20.70
N LEU A 551 3.41 8.42 -21.74
CA LEU A 551 3.44 7.34 -22.72
C LEU A 551 3.81 6.02 -22.07
N ALA A 552 4.83 6.00 -21.19
CA ALA A 552 5.19 4.80 -20.45
C ALA A 552 4.04 4.30 -19.56
N HIS A 553 3.28 5.21 -18.95
CA HIS A 553 2.11 4.87 -18.16
C HIS A 553 0.93 4.36 -19.01
N LYS A 554 0.61 5.05 -20.12
CA LYS A 554 -0.51 4.72 -21.04
C LYS A 554 -0.24 3.49 -21.91
N ALA A 555 1.01 3.25 -22.30
CA ALA A 555 1.41 2.11 -23.12
C ALA A 555 1.32 0.77 -22.37
N ALA A 556 1.09 0.80 -21.05
CA ALA A 556 1.31 -0.36 -20.23
C ALA A 556 0.15 -1.36 -20.21
N THR A 557 -1.12 -0.93 -20.29
CA THR A 557 -2.23 -1.89 -20.15
C THR A 557 -3.52 -1.52 -20.88
N SER A 558 -4.26 -2.54 -21.30
CA SER A 558 -5.63 -2.42 -21.84
C SER A 558 -6.66 -1.91 -20.82
N THR A 559 -6.30 -1.96 -19.54
CA THR A 559 -7.18 -1.59 -18.42
C THR A 559 -7.02 -0.14 -17.99
N GLY A 560 -5.96 0.55 -18.42
CA GLY A 560 -5.61 1.88 -17.94
C GLY A 560 -5.03 1.90 -16.52
N VAL A 561 -4.69 0.74 -15.95
CA VAL A 561 -3.99 0.62 -14.67
C VAL A 561 -2.52 0.33 -14.96
N GLY A 562 -1.62 1.21 -14.53
CA GLY A 562 -0.18 1.08 -14.79
C GLY A 562 0.49 -0.02 -13.96
N PRO A 563 1.62 -0.58 -14.41
CA PRO A 563 2.42 -1.51 -13.61
C PRO A 563 3.16 -0.77 -12.48
N LEU A 564 3.42 -1.48 -11.39
CA LEU A 564 4.19 -0.97 -10.25
C LEU A 564 5.69 -1.15 -10.46
N GLY A 565 6.45 -0.06 -10.35
CA GLY A 565 7.90 -0.06 -10.36
C GLY A 565 8.45 -0.18 -8.94
N SER A 566 8.92 0.93 -8.39
CA SER A 566 9.20 1.09 -6.95
C SER A 566 8.82 2.51 -6.55
N GLY A 567 9.28 2.97 -5.39
CA GLY A 567 9.01 4.32 -4.89
C GLY A 567 7.88 4.42 -3.90
N SER A 568 7.41 3.29 -3.38
CA SER A 568 6.68 3.21 -2.12
C SER A 568 6.72 1.78 -1.57
N ASP A 569 6.09 1.57 -0.42
CA ASP A 569 6.19 0.38 0.44
C ASP A 569 5.72 -0.93 -0.19
N TYR A 570 4.95 -0.89 -1.30
CA TYR A 570 4.56 -2.10 -2.05
C TYR A 570 5.77 -2.88 -2.58
N THR A 571 6.96 -2.28 -2.63
CA THR A 571 8.14 -2.83 -3.29
C THR A 571 8.56 -4.20 -2.74
N VAL A 572 8.55 -4.37 -1.42
CA VAL A 572 8.89 -5.68 -0.80
C VAL A 572 7.79 -6.70 -1.02
N PHE A 573 6.53 -6.28 -1.07
CA PHE A 573 5.41 -7.18 -1.26
C PHE A 573 5.38 -7.76 -2.67
N LEU A 574 5.48 -6.92 -3.69
CA LEU A 574 5.40 -7.36 -5.08
C LEU A 574 6.74 -7.94 -5.57
N GLN A 575 7.80 -7.13 -5.60
CA GLN A 575 9.01 -7.49 -6.34
C GLN A 575 9.92 -8.48 -5.61
N ARG A 576 9.79 -8.58 -4.28
CA ARG A 576 10.54 -9.53 -3.45
C ARG A 576 9.71 -10.76 -3.07
N LEU A 577 8.47 -10.56 -2.62
CA LEU A 577 7.64 -11.63 -2.05
C LEU A 577 6.54 -12.16 -2.98
N GLY A 578 6.28 -11.51 -4.12
CA GLY A 578 5.30 -11.96 -5.11
C GLY A 578 3.86 -11.89 -4.59
N ILE A 579 3.49 -10.76 -4.00
CA ILE A 579 2.14 -10.45 -3.53
C ILE A 579 1.53 -9.43 -4.48
N ALA A 580 0.33 -9.72 -5.00
CA ALA A 580 -0.40 -8.78 -5.84
C ALA A 580 -0.61 -7.46 -5.08
N SER A 581 -0.15 -6.36 -5.68
CA SER A 581 -0.10 -5.07 -5.00
C SER A 581 -0.76 -3.95 -5.81
N SER A 582 -1.17 -2.87 -5.16
CA SER A 582 -1.71 -1.67 -5.81
C SER A 582 -1.22 -0.40 -5.12
N ASP A 583 -1.27 0.71 -5.85
CA ASP A 583 -1.01 2.06 -5.37
C ASP A 583 -1.90 3.06 -6.14
N GLU A 584 -2.31 4.13 -5.48
CA GLU A 584 -3.21 5.14 -6.07
C GLU A 584 -2.94 6.53 -5.52
N SER A 585 -3.17 7.55 -6.33
CA SER A 585 -2.95 8.94 -5.92
C SER A 585 -3.72 9.92 -6.80
N PHE A 586 -3.88 11.14 -6.31
CA PHE A 586 -4.16 12.29 -7.15
C PHE A 586 -2.88 13.10 -7.38
N GLY A 587 -2.38 13.14 -8.61
CA GLY A 587 -1.20 13.90 -8.99
C GLY A 587 -1.53 15.25 -9.65
N GLY A 588 -0.56 16.16 -9.65
CA GLY A 588 -0.64 17.39 -10.44
C GLY A 588 -0.45 17.11 -11.94
N THR A 589 -1.00 18.00 -12.77
CA THR A 589 -0.75 18.07 -14.21
C THR A 589 0.11 19.28 -14.53
N SER A 590 0.45 19.47 -15.81
CA SER A 590 1.14 20.68 -16.27
C SER A 590 0.36 21.99 -16.05
N GLN A 591 -0.89 21.91 -15.57
CA GLN A 591 -1.76 23.05 -15.29
C GLN A 591 -2.08 23.19 -13.79
N SER A 592 -1.40 22.44 -12.93
CA SER A 592 -1.62 22.43 -11.48
C SER A 592 -0.66 23.38 -10.76
N ALA A 593 -1.06 23.85 -9.58
CA ALA A 593 -0.14 24.60 -8.73
C ALA A 593 1.09 23.75 -8.42
N VAL A 594 2.25 24.41 -8.29
CA VAL A 594 3.49 23.69 -8.02
C VAL A 594 3.41 23.04 -6.65
N TYR A 595 3.57 21.72 -6.63
CA TYR A 595 3.75 20.93 -5.43
C TYR A 595 5.22 20.98 -4.99
N HIS A 596 5.49 21.62 -3.85
CA HIS A 596 6.84 21.73 -3.30
C HIS A 596 7.27 20.45 -2.57
N TYR A 597 7.33 19.37 -3.34
CA TYR A 597 7.69 18.03 -2.90
C TYR A 597 8.94 18.00 -2.00
N HIS A 598 8.86 17.34 -0.85
CA HIS A 598 9.93 17.18 0.15
C HIS A 598 10.54 18.50 0.68
N SER A 599 9.82 19.61 0.53
CA SER A 599 10.22 20.90 1.07
C SER A 599 9.44 21.22 2.35
N ILE A 600 9.82 22.29 3.05
CA ILE A 600 9.02 22.80 4.17
C ILE A 600 7.64 23.32 3.73
N TRP A 601 7.45 23.57 2.43
CA TRP A 601 6.19 24.06 1.84
C TRP A 601 5.23 22.96 1.44
N ASP A 602 5.62 21.69 1.55
CA ASP A 602 4.65 20.59 1.63
C ASP A 602 3.90 20.69 2.98
N SER A 603 2.97 21.64 3.01
CA SER A 603 2.39 22.24 4.20
C SER A 603 0.88 22.19 4.14
N GLN A 604 0.26 22.22 5.32
CA GLN A 604 -1.20 22.31 5.42
C GLN A 604 -1.77 23.53 4.69
N THR A 605 -1.04 24.66 4.72
CA THR A 605 -1.44 25.89 4.04
C THR A 605 -1.51 25.69 2.53
N TRP A 606 -0.50 25.03 1.94
CA TRP A 606 -0.50 24.71 0.51
C TRP A 606 -1.60 23.70 0.17
N MET A 607 -1.79 22.68 1.00
CA MET A 607 -2.82 21.67 0.79
C MET A 607 -4.23 22.28 0.78
N GLU A 608 -4.54 23.18 1.72
CA GLU A 608 -5.84 23.85 1.78
C GLU A 608 -6.07 24.86 0.65
N LYS A 609 -5.00 25.50 0.14
CA LYS A 609 -5.08 26.48 -0.94
C LYS A 609 -5.14 25.87 -2.34
N TYR A 610 -4.32 24.85 -2.59
CA TYR A 610 -4.05 24.34 -3.93
C TYR A 610 -4.10 22.82 -4.05
N GLY A 611 -3.52 22.07 -3.10
CA GLY A 611 -3.44 20.61 -3.21
C GLY A 611 -4.81 19.93 -3.27
N ASP A 612 -5.66 20.16 -2.28
CA ASP A 612 -7.03 19.65 -2.24
C ASP A 612 -7.95 20.62 -1.47
N PRO A 613 -8.32 21.76 -2.08
CA PRO A 613 -9.24 22.71 -1.47
C PRO A 613 -10.57 22.04 -1.10
N GLY A 614 -10.87 22.00 0.19
CA GLY A 614 -12.05 21.31 0.71
C GLY A 614 -11.89 19.79 0.89
N PHE A 615 -10.69 19.23 0.71
CA PHE A 615 -10.33 17.84 1.06
C PHE A 615 -11.21 16.76 0.42
N VAL A 616 -11.73 17.03 -0.78
CA VAL A 616 -12.66 16.13 -1.48
C VAL A 616 -11.93 14.95 -2.11
N ARG A 617 -10.66 15.11 -2.51
CA ARG A 617 -9.83 14.06 -3.12
C ARG A 617 -9.28 13.10 -2.09
N HIS A 618 -8.84 13.58 -0.93
CA HIS A 618 -8.53 12.73 0.23
C HIS A 618 -9.68 11.76 0.54
N VAL A 619 -10.91 12.29 0.55
CA VAL A 619 -12.12 11.52 0.82
C VAL A 619 -12.43 10.55 -0.31
N ALA A 620 -12.21 10.93 -1.58
CA ALA A 620 -12.40 10.04 -2.72
C ALA A 620 -11.44 8.85 -2.69
N ILE A 621 -10.15 9.06 -2.40
CA ILE A 621 -9.17 7.98 -2.21
C ILE A 621 -9.55 7.08 -1.05
N ALA A 622 -9.89 7.64 0.12
CA ALA A 622 -10.30 6.86 1.28
C ALA A 622 -11.53 5.97 0.98
N LYS A 623 -12.49 6.49 0.20
CA LYS A 623 -13.66 5.74 -0.27
C LYS A 623 -13.27 4.64 -1.25
N HIS A 624 -12.43 4.94 -2.24
CA HIS A 624 -12.02 3.99 -3.25
C HIS A 624 -11.19 2.85 -2.67
N LEU A 625 -10.07 3.15 -2.01
CA LEU A 625 -9.18 2.16 -1.41
C LEU A 625 -9.90 1.30 -0.38
N GLY A 626 -10.74 1.93 0.45
CA GLY A 626 -11.57 1.22 1.41
C GLY A 626 -12.60 0.30 0.77
N LEU A 627 -13.19 0.69 -0.36
CA LEU A 627 -14.09 -0.15 -1.14
C LEU A 627 -13.37 -1.35 -1.77
N VAL A 628 -12.17 -1.14 -2.32
CA VAL A 628 -11.28 -2.23 -2.81
C VAL A 628 -10.97 -3.19 -1.67
N LEU A 629 -10.55 -2.67 -0.51
CA LEU A 629 -10.27 -3.46 0.69
C LEU A 629 -11.47 -4.30 1.12
N LEU A 630 -12.67 -3.71 1.22
CA LEU A 630 -13.89 -4.42 1.58
C LEU A 630 -14.23 -5.53 0.59
N ARG A 631 -14.10 -5.27 -0.72
CA ARG A 631 -14.38 -6.26 -1.76
C ARG A 631 -13.41 -7.44 -1.72
N ILE A 632 -12.13 -7.21 -1.44
CA ILE A 632 -11.17 -8.28 -1.21
C ILE A 632 -11.47 -9.01 0.11
N ALA A 633 -11.80 -8.28 1.17
CA ALA A 633 -12.01 -8.85 2.50
C ALA A 633 -13.28 -9.71 2.59
N ASP A 634 -14.33 -9.41 1.83
CA ASP A 634 -15.66 -10.03 1.95
C ASP A 634 -16.06 -10.96 0.79
N SER A 635 -15.26 -11.06 -0.27
CA SER A 635 -15.60 -11.95 -1.37
C SER A 635 -15.42 -13.44 -1.02
N ILE A 636 -16.31 -14.31 -1.51
CA ILE A 636 -16.13 -15.76 -1.35
C ILE A 636 -14.90 -16.22 -2.17
N ILE A 637 -14.87 -15.84 -3.43
CA ILE A 637 -13.75 -16.03 -4.35
C ILE A 637 -12.95 -14.73 -4.38
N LEU A 638 -11.64 -14.79 -4.23
CA LEU A 638 -10.78 -13.61 -4.36
C LEU A 638 -11.04 -12.90 -5.71
N PRO A 639 -11.22 -11.57 -5.73
CA PRO A 639 -11.48 -10.81 -6.96
C PRO A 639 -10.20 -10.58 -7.77
N LEU A 640 -9.33 -11.60 -7.87
CA LEU A 640 -8.10 -11.58 -8.64
C LEU A 640 -8.34 -12.20 -10.02
N ASN A 641 -7.87 -11.53 -11.08
CA ASN A 641 -8.05 -11.92 -12.46
C ASN A 641 -6.72 -12.37 -13.09
N THR A 642 -6.37 -13.64 -12.94
CA THR A 642 -5.12 -14.20 -13.50
C THR A 642 -5.14 -14.26 -15.03
N THR A 643 -6.33 -14.32 -15.64
CA THR A 643 -6.49 -14.25 -17.10
C THR A 643 -6.12 -12.87 -17.62
N GLN A 644 -6.51 -11.79 -16.94
CA GLN A 644 -6.06 -10.44 -17.29
C GLN A 644 -4.54 -10.34 -17.22
N TYR A 645 -3.93 -10.92 -16.19
CA TYR A 645 -2.47 -10.94 -16.08
C TYR A 645 -1.81 -11.61 -17.27
N ALA A 646 -2.31 -12.77 -17.68
CA ALA A 646 -1.77 -13.47 -18.85
C ALA A 646 -1.95 -12.70 -20.16
N LEU A 647 -2.97 -11.84 -20.28
CA LEU A 647 -3.14 -10.92 -21.41
C LEU A 647 -2.09 -9.80 -21.38
N GLU A 648 -1.84 -9.18 -20.23
CA GLU A 648 -0.82 -8.13 -20.12
C GLU A 648 0.60 -8.67 -20.36
N LEU A 649 0.89 -9.92 -20.00
CA LEU A 649 2.16 -10.56 -20.36
C LEU A 649 2.40 -10.62 -21.88
N GLU A 650 1.34 -10.77 -22.67
CA GLU A 650 1.42 -10.76 -24.13
C GLU A 650 1.83 -9.37 -24.63
N THR A 651 1.22 -8.32 -24.10
CA THR A 651 1.59 -6.92 -24.35
C THR A 651 3.03 -6.63 -23.93
N TYR A 652 3.46 -7.10 -22.76
CA TYR A 652 4.84 -6.92 -22.30
C TYR A 652 5.84 -7.61 -23.23
N LEU A 653 5.53 -8.83 -23.69
CA LEU A 653 6.39 -9.54 -24.64
C LEU A 653 6.46 -8.83 -26.00
N GLU A 654 5.39 -8.19 -26.45
CA GLU A 654 5.38 -7.39 -27.68
C GLU A 654 6.32 -6.19 -27.59
N LEU A 655 6.29 -5.46 -26.47
CA LEU A 655 7.22 -4.36 -26.20
C LEU A 655 8.68 -4.85 -26.25
N VAL A 656 8.97 -5.94 -25.55
CA VAL A 656 10.31 -6.56 -25.53
C VAL A 656 10.74 -7.04 -26.92
N THR A 657 9.83 -7.64 -27.68
CA THR A 657 10.11 -8.09 -29.06
C THR A 657 10.47 -6.90 -29.95
N GLY A 658 9.77 -5.78 -29.80
CA GLY A 658 10.10 -4.53 -30.49
C GLY A 658 11.51 -4.04 -30.16
N LEU A 659 11.90 -4.07 -28.88
CA LEU A 659 13.26 -3.70 -28.45
C LEU A 659 14.33 -4.66 -29.00
N ALA A 660 14.05 -5.96 -29.02
CA ALA A 660 14.98 -6.99 -29.51
C ALA A 660 15.35 -6.80 -30.99
N THR A 661 14.47 -6.20 -31.81
CA THR A 661 14.78 -5.90 -33.23
C THR A 661 15.98 -4.98 -33.42
N LYS A 662 16.35 -4.21 -32.39
CA LYS A 662 17.50 -3.29 -32.40
C LYS A 662 18.81 -3.98 -32.04
N LEU A 663 18.77 -5.23 -31.57
CA LEU A 663 19.95 -5.99 -31.14
C LEU A 663 20.29 -7.09 -32.16
N PRO A 664 21.49 -7.07 -32.77
CA PRO A 664 21.94 -8.15 -33.64
C PRO A 664 21.93 -9.50 -32.94
N ASP A 665 21.54 -10.54 -33.66
CA ASP A 665 21.50 -11.95 -33.20
C ASP A 665 20.57 -12.22 -32.00
N ALA A 666 19.71 -11.27 -31.62
CA ALA A 666 18.73 -11.48 -30.57
C ALA A 666 17.77 -12.63 -30.96
N PRO A 667 17.53 -13.60 -30.07
CA PRO A 667 16.64 -14.72 -30.36
C PRO A 667 15.19 -14.24 -30.47
N ASN A 668 14.41 -14.95 -31.28
CA ASN A 668 12.94 -14.85 -31.19
C ASN A 668 12.44 -15.56 -29.93
N PHE A 669 11.19 -15.27 -29.54
CA PHE A 669 10.58 -15.78 -28.30
C PHE A 669 9.41 -16.76 -28.48
N PRO A 670 9.46 -17.76 -29.39
CA PRO A 670 8.32 -18.66 -29.63
C PRO A 670 7.97 -19.51 -28.40
N GLU A 671 8.96 -19.98 -27.65
CA GLU A 671 8.75 -20.83 -26.48
C GLU A 671 8.12 -20.06 -25.32
N LEU A 672 8.61 -18.83 -25.10
CA LEU A 672 8.05 -17.91 -24.12
C LEU A 672 6.60 -17.53 -24.49
N ARG A 673 6.33 -17.20 -25.76
CA ARG A 673 4.98 -16.91 -26.24
C ARG A 673 4.03 -18.10 -26.04
N ARG A 674 4.50 -19.32 -26.29
CA ARG A 674 3.72 -20.54 -26.02
C ARG A 674 3.47 -20.74 -24.52
N ALA A 675 4.45 -20.46 -23.66
CA ALA A 675 4.27 -20.55 -22.21
C ALA A 675 3.26 -19.51 -21.67
N ILE A 676 3.27 -18.29 -22.20
CA ILE A 676 2.23 -17.28 -21.91
C ILE A 676 0.85 -17.79 -22.35
N SER A 677 0.73 -18.34 -23.58
CA SER A 677 -0.54 -18.91 -24.07
C SER A 677 -1.05 -20.05 -23.18
N LYS A 678 -0.18 -20.97 -22.75
CA LYS A 678 -0.56 -22.04 -21.81
C LYS A 678 -1.04 -21.47 -20.46
N THR A 679 -0.39 -20.43 -19.96
CA THR A 679 -0.77 -19.75 -18.70
C THR A 679 -2.14 -19.07 -18.83
N LYS A 680 -2.41 -18.45 -19.99
CA LYS A 680 -3.71 -17.87 -20.34
C LYS A 680 -4.82 -18.93 -20.38
N GLU A 681 -4.59 -20.05 -21.07
CA GLU A 681 -5.55 -21.17 -21.13
C GLU A 681 -5.84 -21.77 -19.74
N ALA A 682 -4.80 -21.99 -18.92
CA ALA A 682 -4.97 -22.51 -17.57
C ALA A 682 -5.73 -21.53 -16.66
N SER A 683 -5.47 -20.23 -16.81
CA SER A 683 -6.21 -19.17 -16.10
C SER A 683 -7.69 -19.13 -16.50
N GLN A 684 -8.00 -19.24 -17.80
CA GLN A 684 -9.39 -19.30 -18.27
C GLN A 684 -10.13 -20.52 -17.71
N LYS A 685 -9.47 -21.69 -17.65
CA LYS A 685 -10.06 -22.87 -16.98
C LYS A 685 -10.29 -22.62 -15.48
N LEU A 686 -9.41 -21.86 -14.82
CA LEU A 686 -9.59 -21.48 -13.41
C LEU A 686 -10.79 -20.55 -13.23
N ASP A 687 -11.02 -19.60 -14.13
CA ASP A 687 -12.21 -18.73 -14.13
C ASP A 687 -13.51 -19.55 -14.24
N ASP A 688 -13.49 -20.55 -15.11
CA ASP A 688 -14.56 -21.49 -15.28
C ASP A 688 -14.84 -22.31 -13.99
N ARG A 689 -13.77 -22.74 -13.32
CA ARG A 689 -13.85 -23.49 -12.06
C ARG A 689 -14.32 -22.61 -10.92
N LYS A 690 -13.88 -21.36 -10.82
CA LYS A 690 -14.25 -20.43 -9.74
C LYS A 690 -15.75 -20.15 -9.76
N ALA A 691 -16.31 -19.86 -10.94
CA ALA A 691 -17.75 -19.65 -11.11
C ALA A 691 -18.58 -20.88 -10.69
N ARG A 692 -18.14 -22.08 -11.11
CA ARG A 692 -18.81 -23.34 -10.74
C ARG A 692 -18.70 -23.65 -9.25
N ALA A 693 -17.54 -23.42 -8.64
CA ALA A 693 -17.28 -23.68 -7.22
C ALA A 693 -18.09 -22.73 -6.33
N GLU A 694 -18.13 -21.45 -6.68
CA GLU A 694 -18.93 -20.46 -5.97
C GLU A 694 -20.42 -20.81 -6.02
N HIS A 695 -20.95 -21.13 -7.20
CA HIS A 695 -22.34 -21.57 -7.34
C HIS A 695 -22.64 -22.88 -6.59
N ARG A 696 -21.68 -23.81 -6.51
CA ARG A 696 -21.82 -25.02 -5.66
C ARG A 696 -21.86 -24.66 -4.18
N LEU A 697 -21.00 -23.74 -3.72
CA LEU A 697 -20.96 -23.32 -2.33
C LEU A 697 -22.25 -22.60 -1.95
N LYS A 698 -22.70 -21.62 -2.74
CA LYS A 698 -23.98 -20.91 -2.54
C LYS A 698 -25.16 -21.89 -2.44
N ARG A 699 -25.29 -22.82 -3.40
CA ARG A 699 -26.34 -23.85 -3.35
C ARG A 699 -26.23 -24.81 -2.16
N ALA A 700 -25.01 -25.15 -1.74
CA ALA A 700 -24.81 -26.01 -0.57
C ALA A 700 -25.19 -25.28 0.72
N LEU A 701 -24.87 -23.99 0.80
CA LEU A 701 -25.22 -23.10 1.91
C LEU A 701 -26.74 -22.95 2.04
N ASP A 702 -27.43 -22.63 0.94
CA ASP A 702 -28.90 -22.51 0.91
C ASP A 702 -29.60 -23.78 1.40
N LYS A 703 -29.11 -24.95 1.00
CA LYS A 703 -29.69 -26.24 1.42
C LYS A 703 -29.48 -26.55 2.90
N VAL A 704 -28.36 -26.10 3.48
CA VAL A 704 -28.09 -26.27 4.91
C VAL A 704 -28.97 -25.34 5.74
N ILE A 705 -29.28 -24.15 5.21
CA ILE A 705 -30.05 -23.11 5.91
C ILE A 705 -31.56 -23.31 5.73
N HIS A 706 -32.08 -23.51 4.52
CA HIS A 706 -33.52 -23.69 4.25
C HIS A 706 -34.12 -25.01 4.73
N ARG A 707 -33.30 -25.95 5.23
CA ARG A 707 -33.82 -27.12 5.98
C ARG A 707 -34.38 -26.74 7.36
N ASP A 708 -34.24 -25.48 7.82
CA ASP A 708 -34.81 -24.94 9.06
C ASP A 708 -36.36 -24.94 9.08
N ASN A 709 -37.05 -24.85 7.94
CA ASN A 709 -38.50 -24.66 7.97
C ASN A 709 -39.33 -25.95 8.11
N GLN A 710 -38.72 -27.13 8.31
CA GLN A 710 -39.51 -28.37 8.33
C GLN A 710 -39.42 -29.27 9.56
N HIS A 711 -38.38 -29.32 10.40
CA HIS A 711 -38.41 -30.26 11.54
C HIS A 711 -37.63 -29.81 12.79
N THR A 712 -38.36 -29.47 13.84
CA THR A 712 -37.89 -29.32 15.23
C THR A 712 -37.78 -30.69 15.89
N CYS A 713 -36.65 -31.40 15.76
CA CYS A 713 -36.27 -32.48 16.69
C CYS A 713 -34.81 -32.92 16.52
N GLY A 714 -33.98 -32.62 17.53
CA GLY A 714 -32.85 -33.44 17.97
C GLY A 714 -31.58 -33.47 17.10
N HIS A 715 -30.50 -32.81 17.56
CA HIS A 715 -29.23 -33.46 17.94
C HIS A 715 -28.12 -32.41 18.26
N ARG A 716 -27.59 -32.48 19.49
CA ARG A 716 -26.60 -31.54 20.08
C ARG A 716 -25.20 -31.55 19.42
N LYS A 717 -24.82 -32.58 18.65
CA LYS A 717 -23.45 -32.71 18.10
C LYS A 717 -23.22 -31.98 16.76
N PHE A 718 -24.29 -31.72 16.00
CA PHE A 718 -24.23 -30.96 14.74
C PHE A 718 -24.73 -29.53 14.88
N ALA A 719 -25.26 -29.18 16.06
CA ALA A 719 -25.57 -27.82 16.44
C ALA A 719 -24.33 -26.93 16.30
N THR A 720 -23.13 -27.36 16.72
CA THR A 720 -21.92 -26.52 16.66
C THR A 720 -21.49 -26.15 15.24
N ALA A 721 -21.49 -27.10 14.30
CA ALA A 721 -21.17 -26.83 12.90
C ALA A 721 -22.25 -25.98 12.23
N ARG A 722 -23.53 -26.23 12.54
CA ARG A 722 -24.64 -25.37 12.11
C ARG A 722 -24.55 -23.97 12.69
N THR A 723 -24.29 -23.82 13.99
CA THR A 723 -24.14 -22.55 14.69
C THR A 723 -22.91 -21.81 14.17
N TRP A 724 -21.84 -22.52 13.81
CA TRP A 724 -20.68 -21.92 13.15
C TRP A 724 -21.03 -21.44 11.74
N VAL A 725 -21.71 -22.24 10.90
CA VAL A 725 -22.20 -21.79 9.58
C VAL A 725 -23.19 -20.63 9.71
N LYS A 726 -24.18 -20.72 10.61
CA LYS A 726 -25.13 -19.63 10.92
C LYS A 726 -24.40 -18.38 11.43
N LYS A 727 -23.30 -18.52 12.19
CA LYS A 727 -22.48 -17.41 12.71
C LYS A 727 -21.53 -16.81 11.67
N VAL A 728 -20.98 -17.62 10.76
CA VAL A 728 -20.08 -17.19 9.68
C VAL A 728 -20.86 -16.56 8.52
N PHE A 729 -22.10 -16.98 8.29
CA PHE A 729 -22.96 -16.49 7.21
C PHE A 729 -24.20 -15.73 7.72
N GLY A 730 -24.19 -15.26 8.97
CA GLY A 730 -25.17 -14.32 9.55
C GLY A 730 -26.65 -14.72 9.53
N VAL A 731 -26.99 -15.98 9.84
CA VAL A 731 -28.39 -16.43 9.99
C VAL A 731 -28.84 -16.23 11.44
N HIS A 732 -29.66 -15.22 11.71
CA HIS A 732 -30.31 -15.03 13.01
C HIS A 732 -31.69 -15.71 13.04
N GLU A 733 -31.96 -16.49 14.10
CA GLU A 733 -33.32 -16.99 14.38
C GLU A 733 -34.18 -15.84 14.92
N GLU A 734 -35.20 -15.43 14.17
CA GLU A 734 -36.28 -14.59 14.70
C GLU A 734 -36.99 -15.34 15.83
N LYS A 735 -36.85 -14.84 17.07
CA LYS A 735 -37.68 -15.30 18.18
C LYS A 735 -39.10 -14.77 17.97
N THR A 736 -39.94 -15.56 17.31
CA THR A 736 -41.39 -15.37 17.37
C THR A 736 -41.88 -15.71 18.77
N ALA A 737 -42.19 -14.68 19.55
CA ALA A 737 -42.85 -14.83 20.84
C ALA A 737 -44.32 -15.23 20.62
N TYR A 738 -44.62 -16.53 20.69
CA TYR A 738 -45.99 -17.01 20.89
C TYR A 738 -46.18 -17.44 22.36
N PRO A 739 -47.16 -16.87 23.09
CA PRO A 739 -47.41 -17.22 24.47
C PRO A 739 -48.34 -18.45 24.53
N HIS A 740 -47.79 -19.64 24.78
CA HIS A 740 -48.60 -20.79 25.20
C HIS A 740 -48.65 -20.84 26.74
N LYS A 741 -49.74 -20.30 27.31
CA LYS A 741 -50.21 -20.67 28.65
C LYS A 741 -51.08 -21.93 28.52
N TRP A 742 -50.80 -22.94 29.32
CA TRP A 742 -51.74 -24.00 29.68
C TRP A 742 -52.02 -23.91 31.18
N PRO A 743 -53.28 -23.78 31.62
CA PRO A 743 -53.63 -23.89 33.02
C PRO A 743 -54.13 -25.31 33.37
N GLY A 744 -53.78 -25.75 34.58
CA GLY A 744 -54.61 -26.69 35.36
C GLY A 744 -54.11 -28.13 35.39
N GLY A 745 -53.47 -28.50 36.51
CA GLY A 745 -53.15 -29.89 36.82
C GLY A 745 -54.34 -30.68 37.38
N ALA A 746 -54.23 -32.00 37.30
CA ALA A 746 -54.84 -32.94 38.23
C ALA A 746 -54.03 -34.24 38.24
N ARG A 747 -53.63 -34.67 39.44
CA ARG A 747 -53.03 -35.98 39.74
C ARG A 747 -54.15 -37.01 39.85
N VAL A 748 -54.05 -38.14 39.15
CA VAL A 748 -54.72 -39.39 39.53
C VAL A 748 -53.78 -40.57 39.20
N THR A 749 -53.37 -41.31 40.22
CA THR A 749 -52.95 -42.73 40.12
C THR A 749 -54.19 -43.61 40.33
N PRO A 750 -54.36 -44.74 39.62
CA PRO A 750 -54.20 -46.01 40.34
C PRO A 750 -53.74 -47.25 39.54
N ARG A 751 -53.04 -48.12 40.29
CA ARG A 751 -53.08 -49.60 40.39
C ARG A 751 -52.75 -50.55 39.22
N ILE A 752 -51.93 -51.53 39.61
CA ILE A 752 -51.54 -52.77 38.94
C ILE A 752 -52.72 -53.77 38.91
N GLY A 753 -52.85 -54.49 37.77
CA GLY A 753 -53.40 -55.85 37.74
C GLY A 753 -54.60 -56.07 36.82
N ARG A 754 -54.36 -56.46 35.55
CA ARG A 754 -55.08 -57.51 34.79
C ARG A 754 -54.53 -57.56 33.35
N LEU A 755 -53.90 -58.69 33.00
CA LEU A 755 -53.83 -59.16 31.62
C LEU A 755 -55.26 -59.53 31.17
N PRO A 756 -55.62 -59.25 29.91
CA PRO A 756 -55.82 -60.38 28.99
C PRO A 756 -54.98 -60.26 27.73
N ALA A 757 -54.52 -61.44 27.30
CA ALA A 757 -54.01 -61.73 25.97
C ALA A 757 -55.05 -61.46 24.87
N TRP A 758 -54.56 -61.48 23.62
CA TRP A 758 -55.22 -61.24 22.33
C TRP A 758 -55.29 -59.75 21.96
N THR A 759 -54.59 -59.24 20.94
CA THR A 759 -54.17 -59.83 19.67
C THR A 759 -52.75 -59.41 19.28
N GLU A 760 -51.95 -60.40 18.94
CA GLU A 760 -50.54 -60.30 18.54
C GLU A 760 -50.39 -60.03 17.03
N GLU A 761 -51.29 -59.26 16.43
CA GLU A 761 -51.36 -59.13 14.97
C GLU A 761 -51.36 -57.68 14.45
N GLN A 762 -50.80 -56.74 15.22
CA GLN A 762 -50.48 -55.39 14.69
C GLN A 762 -49.17 -54.78 15.21
N ARG A 763 -48.31 -55.56 15.89
CA ARG A 763 -47.03 -55.03 16.44
C ARG A 763 -45.80 -55.20 15.55
N GLU A 764 -45.93 -55.81 14.37
CA GLU A 764 -44.82 -55.93 13.40
C GLU A 764 -44.84 -54.93 12.24
N LYS A 765 -45.90 -54.10 12.06
CA LYS A 765 -45.94 -53.11 10.96
C LYS A 765 -45.55 -51.68 11.34
N THR A 766 -45.33 -51.36 12.62
CA THR A 766 -44.99 -50.00 13.09
C THR A 766 -43.59 -49.85 13.70
N LYS A 767 -42.84 -50.93 13.93
CA LYS A 767 -41.43 -50.84 14.36
C LYS A 767 -40.42 -50.77 13.22
N GLY A 768 -40.81 -51.11 11.99
CA GLY A 768 -39.96 -51.03 10.79
C GLY A 768 -39.92 -49.67 10.09
N ARG A 769 -40.93 -48.80 10.30
CA ARG A 769 -41.04 -47.51 9.59
C ARG A 769 -40.34 -46.34 10.30
N HIS A 770 -40.41 -46.26 11.63
CA HIS A 770 -39.82 -45.12 12.36
C HIS A 770 -38.28 -45.16 12.49
N HIS A 771 -37.66 -46.34 12.49
CA HIS A 771 -36.19 -46.43 12.48
C HIS A 771 -35.57 -46.26 11.08
N GLY A 772 -36.33 -46.54 10.01
CA GLY A 772 -35.90 -46.35 8.62
C GLY A 772 -35.89 -44.88 8.19
N GLU A 773 -36.89 -44.10 8.58
CA GLU A 773 -36.95 -42.66 8.32
C GLU A 773 -35.90 -41.88 9.10
N GLN A 774 -35.72 -42.15 10.41
CA GLN A 774 -34.67 -41.49 11.20
C GLN A 774 -33.26 -41.80 10.66
N ARG A 775 -32.98 -43.05 10.23
CA ARG A 775 -31.70 -43.41 9.59
C ARG A 775 -31.53 -42.77 8.21
N ARG A 776 -32.59 -42.65 7.40
CA ARG A 776 -32.55 -41.96 6.09
C ARG A 776 -32.33 -40.45 6.25
N HIS A 777 -33.02 -39.81 7.18
CA HIS A 777 -32.86 -38.38 7.47
C HIS A 777 -31.45 -38.03 7.98
N HIS A 778 -30.90 -38.83 8.92
CA HIS A 778 -29.50 -38.68 9.36
C HIS A 778 -28.51 -38.83 8.19
N ASN A 779 -28.71 -39.83 7.33
CA ASN A 779 -27.81 -40.09 6.20
C ASN A 779 -27.87 -38.96 5.13
N GLU A 780 -29.04 -38.36 4.91
CA GLU A 780 -29.17 -37.19 4.02
C GLU A 780 -28.59 -35.89 4.61
N GLU A 781 -28.71 -35.69 5.92
CA GLU A 781 -28.16 -34.52 6.62
C GLU A 781 -26.64 -34.55 6.66
N HIS A 782 -26.05 -35.72 6.93
CA HIS A 782 -24.63 -35.97 6.77
C HIS A 782 -24.16 -35.69 5.33
N LYS A 783 -24.91 -36.14 4.30
CA LYS A 783 -24.60 -35.83 2.89
C LYS A 783 -24.69 -34.33 2.57
N GLY A 784 -25.55 -33.56 3.24
CA GLY A 784 -25.65 -32.10 3.09
C GLY A 784 -24.39 -31.38 3.61
N ILE A 785 -23.97 -31.69 4.83
CA ILE A 785 -22.79 -31.09 5.47
C ILE A 785 -21.50 -31.51 4.74
N HIS A 786 -21.37 -32.77 4.34
CA HIS A 786 -20.22 -33.21 3.54
C HIS A 786 -20.10 -32.49 2.20
N ARG A 787 -21.24 -32.16 1.55
CA ARG A 787 -21.25 -31.35 0.32
C ARG A 787 -20.81 -29.92 0.58
N LEU A 788 -21.25 -29.30 1.68
CA LEU A 788 -20.81 -27.96 2.08
C LEU A 788 -19.31 -27.93 2.36
N ILE A 789 -18.79 -28.86 3.17
CA ILE A 789 -17.35 -28.95 3.46
C ILE A 789 -16.54 -29.12 2.18
N ARG A 790 -17.01 -29.96 1.25
CA ARG A 790 -16.34 -30.15 -0.04
C ARG A 790 -16.32 -28.85 -0.87
N ALA A 791 -17.43 -28.13 -0.92
CA ALA A 791 -17.51 -26.87 -1.64
C ALA A 791 -16.62 -25.78 -1.03
N VAL A 792 -16.56 -25.69 0.32
CA VAL A 792 -15.65 -24.77 1.02
C VAL A 792 -14.18 -25.10 0.70
N LYS A 793 -13.78 -26.37 0.80
CA LYS A 793 -12.41 -26.79 0.46
C LYS A 793 -12.04 -26.49 -0.99
N GLU A 794 -13.00 -26.65 -1.90
CA GLU A 794 -12.81 -26.31 -3.32
C GLU A 794 -12.58 -24.80 -3.50
N VAL A 795 -13.38 -23.95 -2.86
CA VAL A 795 -13.19 -22.49 -2.86
C VAL A 795 -11.84 -22.09 -2.27
N GLN A 796 -11.45 -22.67 -1.13
CA GLN A 796 -10.14 -22.41 -0.52
C GLN A 796 -8.98 -22.80 -1.43
N ALA A 797 -9.07 -23.95 -2.11
CA ALA A 797 -8.04 -24.36 -3.08
C ALA A 797 -7.94 -23.39 -4.27
N ILE A 798 -9.08 -22.86 -4.74
CA ILE A 798 -9.12 -21.86 -5.81
C ILE A 798 -8.53 -20.53 -5.34
N ASN A 799 -8.93 -20.03 -4.16
CA ASN A 799 -8.37 -18.80 -3.59
C ASN A 799 -6.86 -18.93 -3.39
N LYS A 800 -6.37 -20.09 -2.94
CA LYS A 800 -4.93 -20.30 -2.83
C LYS A 800 -4.23 -20.13 -4.18
N LYS A 801 -4.74 -20.79 -5.24
CA LYS A 801 -4.19 -20.62 -6.61
C LYS A 801 -4.21 -19.17 -7.08
N LEU A 802 -5.27 -18.41 -6.79
CA LEU A 802 -5.38 -16.99 -7.13
C LEU A 802 -4.34 -16.14 -6.39
N SER A 803 -4.27 -16.29 -5.05
CA SER A 803 -3.35 -15.52 -4.20
C SER A 803 -1.86 -15.79 -4.48
N THR A 804 -1.51 -17.01 -4.91
CA THR A 804 -0.12 -17.38 -5.18
C THR A 804 0.24 -17.30 -6.67
N PHE A 805 -0.64 -16.76 -7.52
CA PHE A 805 -0.34 -16.63 -8.95
C PHE A 805 0.89 -15.74 -9.18
N GLU A 806 0.93 -14.60 -8.48
CA GLU A 806 2.01 -13.61 -8.56
C GLU A 806 3.37 -14.19 -8.10
N GLN A 807 3.36 -15.10 -7.12
CA GLN A 807 4.56 -15.80 -6.66
C GLN A 807 5.21 -16.67 -7.76
N GLY A 808 4.45 -17.02 -8.80
CA GLY A 808 4.94 -17.77 -9.96
C GLY A 808 6.01 -17.05 -10.77
N PHE A 809 6.17 -15.73 -10.60
CA PHE A 809 7.19 -14.93 -11.28
C PHE A 809 8.48 -14.77 -10.48
N LEU A 810 8.54 -15.28 -9.24
CA LEU A 810 9.73 -15.17 -8.41
C LEU A 810 10.83 -16.10 -8.91
N SER A 811 12.03 -15.54 -9.04
CA SER A 811 13.24 -16.26 -9.33
C SER A 811 14.20 -16.22 -8.14
N GLU A 812 14.76 -17.37 -7.77
CA GLU A 812 15.76 -17.47 -6.70
C GLU A 812 17.06 -16.74 -7.03
N GLU A 813 17.43 -16.70 -8.32
CA GLU A 813 18.61 -15.97 -8.80
C GLU A 813 18.39 -14.45 -8.83
N GLY A 814 17.15 -13.98 -8.75
CA GLY A 814 16.83 -12.56 -8.88
C GLY A 814 17.13 -11.98 -10.27
N ILE A 815 17.18 -10.65 -10.35
CA ILE A 815 17.58 -9.92 -11.55
C ILE A 815 19.08 -9.60 -11.45
N LYS A 816 19.83 -9.80 -12.53
CA LYS A 816 21.29 -9.60 -12.58
C LYS A 816 21.70 -8.21 -12.07
N ASP A 817 22.71 -8.17 -11.20
CA ASP A 817 23.29 -6.98 -10.55
C ASP A 817 22.35 -6.32 -9.50
N ARG A 818 21.18 -6.91 -9.23
CA ARG A 818 20.16 -6.40 -8.31
C ARG A 818 19.28 -7.53 -7.78
N GLU A 819 19.92 -8.60 -7.31
CA GLU A 819 19.32 -9.90 -6.98
C GLU A 819 18.32 -9.84 -5.81
N TRP A 820 18.26 -8.71 -5.10
CA TRP A 820 17.19 -8.46 -4.14
C TRP A 820 15.82 -8.51 -4.83
N TYR A 821 15.70 -7.92 -6.02
CA TYR A 821 14.50 -7.99 -6.85
C TYR A 821 14.37 -9.37 -7.50
N ARG A 822 13.29 -10.10 -7.17
CA ARG A 822 13.08 -11.49 -7.60
C ARG A 822 12.00 -11.66 -8.64
N HIS A 823 11.11 -10.69 -8.79
CA HIS A 823 9.95 -10.79 -9.65
C HIS A 823 10.29 -10.51 -11.12
N LEU A 824 10.24 -11.54 -11.97
CA LEU A 824 10.59 -11.44 -13.40
C LEU A 824 9.45 -10.92 -14.28
N GLY A 825 8.26 -10.65 -13.74
CA GLY A 825 7.16 -10.04 -14.48
C GLY A 825 7.27 -8.51 -14.58
N VAL A 826 7.68 -7.88 -13.48
CA VAL A 826 7.82 -6.43 -13.30
C VAL A 826 8.76 -6.14 -12.15
N ALA A 827 9.61 -5.11 -12.30
CA ALA A 827 10.47 -4.56 -11.25
C ALA A 827 10.77 -3.07 -11.57
N PRO A 828 11.32 -2.29 -10.63
CA PRO A 828 11.92 -1.00 -10.99
C PRO A 828 12.99 -1.17 -12.08
N GLY A 829 13.07 -0.21 -13.00
CA GLY A 829 14.10 -0.19 -14.04
C GLY A 829 15.45 0.23 -13.47
N LYS A 830 16.53 -0.45 -13.89
CA LYS A 830 17.90 -0.22 -13.37
C LYS A 830 18.32 1.25 -13.35
N TRP A 831 18.02 2.01 -14.41
CA TRP A 831 18.32 3.44 -14.57
C TRP A 831 17.10 4.37 -14.51
N LEU A 832 15.92 3.84 -14.15
CA LEU A 832 14.69 4.63 -13.96
C LEU A 832 14.41 4.91 -12.48
N GLY A 833 14.74 3.96 -11.60
CA GLY A 833 14.46 4.04 -10.17
C GLY A 833 13.01 3.68 -9.90
N TYR A 834 12.13 4.67 -9.76
CA TYR A 834 10.71 4.45 -9.50
C TYR A 834 9.95 3.87 -10.71
N GLY A 835 10.37 4.21 -11.93
CA GLY A 835 9.72 3.75 -13.16
C GLY A 835 9.74 2.22 -13.30
N ALA A 836 8.58 1.64 -13.60
CA ALA A 836 8.43 0.21 -13.82
C ALA A 836 9.10 -0.24 -15.12
N THR A 837 9.75 -1.40 -15.09
CA THR A 837 10.17 -2.13 -16.30
C THR A 837 9.47 -3.49 -16.30
N THR A 838 8.78 -3.79 -17.39
CA THR A 838 8.13 -5.08 -17.61
C THR A 838 9.14 -6.08 -18.16
N LEU A 839 9.00 -7.34 -17.74
CA LEU A 839 9.95 -8.42 -18.02
C LEU A 839 11.42 -7.99 -17.78
N PRO A 840 11.74 -7.41 -16.61
CA PRO A 840 12.92 -6.58 -16.38
C PRO A 840 14.25 -7.25 -16.74
N ALA A 841 14.48 -8.49 -16.32
CA ALA A 841 15.72 -9.20 -16.64
C ALA A 841 15.91 -9.38 -18.17
N LEU A 842 14.83 -9.67 -18.89
CA LEU A 842 14.86 -9.81 -20.35
C LEU A 842 15.03 -8.46 -21.04
N THR A 843 14.31 -7.43 -20.59
CA THR A 843 14.41 -6.07 -21.11
C THR A 843 15.81 -5.50 -20.93
N GLU A 844 16.40 -5.64 -19.74
CA GLU A 844 17.73 -5.13 -19.42
C GLU A 844 18.84 -5.87 -20.17
N ALA A 845 18.69 -7.19 -20.37
CA ALA A 845 19.62 -7.96 -21.22
C ALA A 845 19.69 -7.43 -22.67
N ILE A 846 18.59 -6.85 -23.16
CA ILE A 846 18.50 -6.24 -24.50
C ILE A 846 19.03 -4.80 -24.48
N THR A 847 18.51 -3.96 -23.58
CA THR A 847 18.72 -2.51 -23.64
C THR A 847 20.00 -2.05 -22.97
N ILE A 848 20.45 -2.77 -21.93
CA ILE A 848 21.62 -2.42 -21.12
C ILE A 848 22.79 -3.33 -21.47
N ASP A 849 22.66 -4.64 -21.26
CA ASP A 849 23.77 -5.58 -21.48
C ASP A 849 24.06 -5.81 -22.98
N LYS A 850 23.06 -5.57 -23.84
CA LYS A 850 23.13 -5.78 -25.30
C LYS A 850 23.72 -7.15 -25.66
N ASN A 851 23.27 -8.20 -24.97
CA ASN A 851 23.87 -9.54 -25.03
C ASN A 851 22.85 -10.62 -25.41
N ALA A 852 22.90 -11.09 -26.66
CA ALA A 852 21.96 -12.08 -27.19
C ALA A 852 21.97 -13.43 -26.43
N THR A 853 23.10 -13.84 -25.86
CA THR A 853 23.19 -15.09 -25.06
C THR A 853 22.47 -14.93 -23.73
N LEU A 854 22.62 -13.76 -23.09
CA LEU A 854 21.88 -13.44 -21.87
C LEU A 854 20.38 -13.31 -22.16
N VAL A 855 19.99 -12.71 -23.29
CA VAL A 855 18.59 -12.63 -23.72
C VAL A 855 17.97 -14.03 -23.84
N ALA A 856 18.69 -14.99 -24.45
CA ALA A 856 18.24 -16.38 -24.56
C ALA A 856 18.08 -17.05 -23.18
N HIS A 857 19.03 -16.80 -22.26
CA HIS A 857 19.00 -17.30 -20.89
C HIS A 857 17.77 -16.79 -20.12
N GLU A 858 17.55 -15.47 -20.13
CA GLU A 858 16.44 -14.83 -19.40
C GLU A 858 15.08 -15.23 -19.97
N ALA A 859 14.95 -15.34 -21.29
CA ALA A 859 13.75 -15.86 -21.92
C ALA A 859 13.48 -17.31 -21.49
N GLY A 860 14.52 -18.14 -21.38
CA GLY A 860 14.42 -19.52 -20.89
C GLY A 860 13.99 -19.61 -19.42
N ARG A 861 14.57 -18.77 -18.54
CA ARG A 861 14.18 -18.67 -17.13
C ARG A 861 12.71 -18.32 -16.97
N LEU A 862 12.26 -17.27 -17.66
CA LEU A 862 10.85 -16.84 -17.62
C LEU A 862 9.91 -17.91 -18.21
N THR A 863 10.31 -18.57 -19.29
CA THR A 863 9.56 -19.69 -19.88
C THR A 863 9.34 -20.81 -18.84
N CYS A 864 10.40 -21.20 -18.13
CA CYS A 864 10.33 -22.24 -17.10
C CYS A 864 9.38 -21.88 -15.95
N LEU A 865 9.42 -20.62 -15.49
CA LEU A 865 8.51 -20.12 -14.46
C LEU A 865 7.05 -20.15 -14.93
N LEU A 866 6.77 -19.67 -16.15
CA LEU A 866 5.42 -19.65 -16.70
C LEU A 866 4.86 -21.05 -16.95
N GLU A 867 5.67 -22.00 -17.41
CA GLU A 867 5.23 -23.39 -17.57
C GLU A 867 4.89 -24.05 -16.23
N LYS A 868 5.68 -23.77 -15.18
CA LYS A 868 5.35 -24.20 -13.81
C LYS A 868 4.07 -23.54 -13.31
N LEU A 869 3.89 -22.25 -13.57
CA LEU A 869 2.69 -21.50 -13.19
C LEU A 869 1.44 -22.07 -13.87
N ALA A 870 1.47 -22.28 -15.18
CA ALA A 870 0.38 -22.90 -15.93
C ALA A 870 0.00 -24.28 -15.37
N LYS A 871 1.01 -25.13 -15.07
CA LYS A 871 0.80 -26.45 -14.46
C LYS A 871 0.17 -26.37 -13.06
N ASN A 872 0.52 -25.36 -12.27
CA ASN A 872 -0.05 -25.16 -10.94
C ASN A 872 -1.52 -24.67 -11.01
N LEU A 873 -1.92 -24.01 -12.09
CA LEU A 873 -3.28 -23.52 -12.31
C LEU A 873 -4.27 -24.59 -12.79
N ASP A 874 -3.83 -25.51 -13.65
CA ASP A 874 -4.60 -26.71 -14.03
C ASP A 874 -4.97 -27.56 -12.78
#